data_AF-A0A2X2W1I4-F1
#
_entry.id   AF-A0A2X2W1I4-F1
#
_cell.length_a   1.000
_cell.length_b   1.000
_cell.length_c   1.000
_cell.angle_alpha   90.00
_cell.angle_beta   90.00
_cell.angle_gamma   90.00
#
_symmetry.space_group_name_H-M   'P 1'
#
loop_
_entity.id
_entity.type
_entity.pdbx_description
1 polymer ?
#
loop_
_entity_poly.entity_id
_entity_poly.type
_entity_poly.pdbx_seq_one_letter_code
_entity_poly.pdbx_strand_id
1 'polypeptide(L)'
;MKGKCYFCNKEFTKAGILKHIKSCPAMKEYMVEDEQSSKVKKNKFILSIMPNYDVHWIYIAINKTATLKELDEFLRDVWLECCGHLSSFEINNTTYDSVVDYTWKSNSKDMNVKLKDVITLKDKMNYQYDFGSTTDLTIKVVGELSSSRIGKKIEILARNNAPQVECSKCNNKALYYDIENYEYLCEKCYHNIDEEDRELINEMEYWNSPRDGVCGYYGEKSNEDPYVPTINKVKNVDKINNSNKVIDINEILKMKNELEDVDSLIELEENNDFEDYDFFEDEIDEKIDKLFETCVKKSVNSIKKMWTPMKKDSSLEYNLSRLTKKELLNIADNLNIKKVSSLKKKDLKNRILDLYNEKMSLYIETMDVTRFQLIVDWAQKKIVDIQKLYDFNLEDIIFFRSKGLVFTGKIDDTDVIIIPDETVSIILNKNTKEFKEQLLKNQEIIRLFWGMCHYYGVISLNDFTRLSKRYIDYDITNMDLVTLIKEASLYYKEFNFNGELGINIIVDDWEYIYQEQCKREDLNFYTFTKEDLLEVAIENYDENSAAFKKFHKYLTNNFNVDEDEIEQLMFEIEVAIKNDENFGEVFQAFLYVFNFNDMDEANDMLSELNKFANNTRQWVIKGYTPTEVLNLQNSSNLNKVGRNDPCPCGSGKKYKKCCLNKN
;
A
#
# COMPACT_ATOMS: atom_id res chain seq x y z
N MET A 1 -17.64 12.11 -16.10
CA MET A 1 -17.13 13.44 -15.70
C MET A 1 -16.71 14.26 -16.92
N LYS A 2 -17.03 15.56 -16.95
CA LYS A 2 -16.53 16.52 -17.95
C LYS A 2 -15.25 17.19 -17.45
N GLY A 3 -14.52 17.83 -18.33
CA GLY A 3 -13.36 18.64 -17.97
C GLY A 3 -13.10 19.74 -18.97
N LYS A 4 -12.21 20.65 -18.58
CA LYS A 4 -12.00 21.93 -19.23
C LYS A 4 -10.72 21.92 -20.06
N CYS A 5 -10.78 22.45 -21.28
CA CYS A 5 -9.58 22.82 -22.04
C CYS A 5 -9.05 24.17 -21.54
N TYR A 6 -7.79 24.25 -21.15
CA TYR A 6 -7.20 25.47 -20.59
C TYR A 6 -6.95 26.56 -21.65
N PHE A 7 -6.99 26.20 -22.94
CA PHE A 7 -6.84 27.15 -24.06
C PHE A 7 -8.13 27.87 -24.44
N CYS A 8 -9.20 27.12 -24.72
CA CYS A 8 -10.45 27.70 -25.19
C CYS A 8 -11.51 27.84 -24.09
N ASN A 9 -11.21 27.39 -22.86
CA ASN A 9 -12.11 27.35 -21.70
C ASN A 9 -13.42 26.57 -21.90
N LYS A 10 -13.58 25.79 -22.98
CA LYS A 10 -14.76 24.94 -23.22
C LYS A 10 -14.64 23.61 -22.47
N GLU A 11 -15.80 23.06 -22.09
CA GLU A 11 -15.90 21.76 -21.42
C GLU A 11 -16.23 20.62 -22.39
N PHE A 12 -15.63 19.45 -22.13
CA PHE A 12 -15.83 18.24 -22.93
C PHE A 12 -15.93 17.01 -22.02
N THR A 13 -16.56 15.94 -22.50
CA THR A 13 -16.46 14.63 -21.86
C THR A 13 -15.04 14.08 -22.03
N LYS A 14 -14.63 13.11 -21.19
CA LYS A 14 -13.34 12.40 -21.33
C LYS A 14 -13.10 11.85 -22.75
N ALA A 15 -14.12 11.28 -23.39
CA ALA A 15 -14.00 10.80 -24.78
C ALA A 15 -13.86 11.95 -25.79
N GLY A 16 -14.51 13.10 -25.53
CA GLY A 16 -14.48 14.27 -26.41
C GLY A 16 -13.23 15.13 -26.28
N ILE A 17 -12.65 15.24 -25.08
CA ILE A 17 -11.52 16.14 -24.80
C ILE A 17 -10.26 15.74 -25.58
N LEU A 18 -9.98 14.44 -25.70
CA LEU A 18 -8.82 13.96 -26.47
C LEU A 18 -8.93 14.33 -27.96
N LYS A 19 -10.12 14.22 -28.55
CA LYS A 19 -10.38 14.65 -29.93
C LYS A 19 -10.28 16.16 -30.06
N HIS A 20 -10.75 16.89 -29.06
CA HIS A 20 -10.69 18.35 -29.02
C HIS A 20 -9.25 18.86 -28.90
N ILE A 21 -8.42 18.34 -27.99
CA ILE A 21 -7.02 18.78 -27.82
C ILE A 21 -6.27 18.72 -29.14
N LYS A 22 -6.41 17.62 -29.91
CA LYS A 22 -5.77 17.46 -31.23
C LYS A 22 -6.21 18.47 -32.29
N SER A 23 -7.35 19.14 -32.09
CA SER A 23 -7.98 20.04 -33.07
C SER A 23 -8.29 21.44 -32.51
N CYS A 24 -7.85 21.75 -31.29
CA CYS A 24 -8.21 22.99 -30.59
C CYS A 24 -7.59 24.20 -31.29
N PRO A 25 -8.38 25.11 -31.90
CA PRO A 25 -7.84 26.25 -32.64
C PRO A 25 -7.01 27.19 -31.75
N ALA A 26 -7.51 27.50 -30.54
CA ALA A 26 -6.81 28.35 -29.58
C ALA A 26 -5.47 27.74 -29.12
N MET A 27 -5.39 26.41 -29.01
CA MET A 27 -4.13 25.73 -28.69
C MET A 27 -3.16 25.81 -29.86
N LYS A 28 -3.62 25.59 -31.11
CA LYS A 28 -2.78 25.71 -32.30
C LYS A 28 -2.22 27.13 -32.47
N GLU A 29 -3.07 28.13 -32.29
CA GLU A 29 -2.67 29.54 -32.33
C GLU A 29 -1.65 29.86 -31.24
N TYR A 30 -1.87 29.38 -30.02
CA TYR A 30 -0.93 29.55 -28.91
C TYR A 30 0.43 28.86 -29.16
N MET A 31 0.43 27.66 -29.74
CA MET A 31 1.64 26.87 -30.00
C MET A 31 2.42 27.34 -31.25
N VAL A 32 1.83 28.24 -32.05
CA VAL A 32 2.37 28.84 -33.27
C VAL A 32 2.83 27.79 -34.30
N GLU A 33 1.86 27.26 -35.05
CA GLU A 33 2.07 26.86 -36.44
C GLU A 33 1.91 28.10 -37.33
N ASP A 34 3.02 28.65 -37.84
CA ASP A 34 2.94 29.37 -39.11
C ASP A 34 2.57 28.33 -40.16
N GLU A 35 1.39 28.46 -40.79
CA GLU A 35 0.81 27.48 -41.74
C GLU A 35 1.73 27.14 -42.94
N GLN A 36 2.87 27.83 -43.08
CA GLN A 36 3.86 27.63 -44.14
C GLN A 36 5.06 26.74 -43.75
N SER A 37 5.16 26.23 -42.52
CA SER A 37 6.34 25.47 -42.06
C SER A 37 6.06 23.99 -41.78
N SER A 38 5.74 23.23 -42.83
CA SER A 38 5.60 21.76 -42.81
C SER A 38 6.91 20.98 -42.49
N LYS A 39 7.91 21.62 -41.88
CA LYS A 39 9.24 21.08 -41.51
C LYS A 39 9.65 21.31 -40.05
N VAL A 40 8.78 21.82 -39.16
CA VAL A 40 9.14 22.00 -37.74
C VAL A 40 9.08 20.67 -37.00
N LYS A 41 10.22 20.23 -36.44
CA LYS A 41 10.38 18.95 -35.74
C LYS A 41 9.50 18.93 -34.48
N LYS A 42 8.63 17.92 -34.36
CA LYS A 42 7.77 17.71 -33.18
C LYS A 42 8.62 17.53 -31.92
N ASN A 43 8.53 18.51 -31.03
CA ASN A 43 9.39 18.65 -29.85
C ASN A 43 8.66 18.45 -28.51
N LYS A 44 7.33 18.29 -28.51
CA LYS A 44 6.54 17.98 -27.31
C LYS A 44 5.74 16.68 -27.46
N PHE A 45 5.62 15.91 -26.38
CA PHE A 45 4.65 14.81 -26.24
C PHE A 45 3.33 15.33 -25.66
N ILE A 46 2.23 14.68 -26.02
CA ILE A 46 0.93 14.83 -25.33
C ILE A 46 0.75 13.59 -24.47
N LEU A 47 0.77 13.77 -23.16
CA LEU A 47 0.56 12.69 -22.20
C LEU A 47 -0.87 12.72 -21.67
N SER A 48 -1.49 11.55 -21.60
CA SER A 48 -2.75 11.30 -20.90
C SER A 48 -2.40 10.61 -19.59
N ILE A 49 -2.70 11.24 -18.46
CA ILE A 49 -2.35 10.77 -17.12
C ILE A 49 -3.64 10.45 -16.37
N MET A 50 -3.74 9.24 -15.85
CA MET A 50 -4.96 8.70 -15.27
C MET A 50 -4.63 7.80 -14.09
N PRO A 51 -5.31 7.92 -12.94
CA PRO A 51 -5.25 6.90 -11.89
C PRO A 51 -5.89 5.59 -12.36
N ASN A 52 -5.43 4.47 -11.82
CA ASN A 52 -5.92 3.14 -12.21
C ASN A 52 -7.34 2.85 -11.69
N TYR A 53 -7.71 3.36 -10.51
CA TYR A 53 -8.97 3.04 -9.82
C TYR A 53 -9.87 4.26 -9.55
N ASP A 54 -9.68 5.37 -10.26
CA ASP A 54 -10.38 6.63 -9.98
C ASP A 54 -10.82 7.40 -11.26
N VAL A 55 -11.74 8.36 -11.09
CA VAL A 55 -12.42 9.12 -12.14
C VAL A 55 -11.58 10.27 -12.72
N HIS A 56 -10.53 10.69 -12.02
CA HIS A 56 -9.67 11.82 -12.36
C HIS A 56 -8.92 11.62 -13.69
N TRP A 57 -8.56 12.71 -14.37
CA TRP A 57 -7.72 12.70 -15.56
C TRP A 57 -7.10 14.06 -15.85
N ILE A 58 -5.85 14.05 -16.31
CA ILE A 58 -5.15 15.23 -16.78
C ILE A 58 -4.41 14.94 -18.09
N TYR A 59 -4.44 15.92 -19.00
CA TYR A 59 -3.70 15.91 -20.25
C TYR A 59 -2.69 17.03 -20.22
N ILE A 60 -1.43 16.72 -20.51
CA ILE A 60 -0.34 17.68 -20.53
C ILE A 60 0.41 17.67 -21.86
N ALA A 61 1.06 18.78 -22.17
CA ALA A 61 2.12 18.85 -23.16
C ALA A 61 3.45 18.99 -22.44
N ILE A 62 4.40 18.11 -22.75
CA ILE A 62 5.72 18.06 -22.13
C ILE A 62 6.81 18.05 -23.20
N ASN A 63 7.88 18.83 -23.01
CA ASN A 63 9.03 18.82 -23.90
C ASN A 63 9.65 17.42 -23.94
N LYS A 64 10.00 16.95 -25.13
CA LYS A 64 10.69 15.67 -25.36
C LYS A 64 12.05 15.59 -24.65
N THR A 65 12.65 16.74 -24.35
CA THR A 65 13.91 16.87 -23.61
C THR A 65 13.72 17.02 -22.10
N ALA A 66 12.48 16.99 -21.59
CA ALA A 66 12.23 16.89 -20.16
C ALA A 66 12.68 15.53 -19.63
N THR A 67 13.06 15.47 -18.35
CA THR A 67 13.43 14.24 -17.67
C THR A 67 12.20 13.54 -17.07
N LEU A 68 12.36 12.28 -16.66
CA LEU A 68 11.35 11.63 -15.83
C LEU A 68 11.21 12.33 -14.47
N LYS A 69 12.32 12.87 -13.93
CA LYS A 69 12.31 13.62 -12.67
C LYS A 69 11.42 14.86 -12.74
N GLU A 70 11.49 15.62 -13.83
CA GLU A 70 10.61 16.78 -14.02
C GLU A 70 9.14 16.39 -14.24
N LEU A 71 8.88 15.19 -14.79
CA LEU A 71 7.53 14.66 -14.90
C LEU A 71 7.00 14.21 -13.53
N ASP A 72 7.85 13.60 -12.70
CA ASP A 72 7.58 13.23 -11.31
C ASP A 72 7.25 14.48 -10.46
N GLU A 73 8.10 15.51 -10.51
CA GLU A 73 7.88 16.80 -9.84
C GLU A 73 6.52 17.41 -10.24
N PHE A 74 6.18 17.40 -11.53
CA PHE A 74 4.85 17.87 -11.98
C PHE A 74 3.70 17.05 -11.37
N LEU A 75 3.82 15.72 -11.35
CA LEU A 75 2.79 14.85 -10.78
C LEU A 75 2.63 15.10 -9.28
N ARG A 76 3.74 15.28 -8.58
CA ARG A 76 3.83 15.62 -7.15
C ARG A 76 3.16 16.95 -6.86
N ASP A 77 3.58 18.02 -7.53
CA ASP A 77 3.04 19.37 -7.34
C ASP A 77 1.51 19.40 -7.55
N VAL A 78 1.05 18.77 -8.64
CA VAL A 78 -0.31 18.94 -9.14
C VAL A 78 -1.30 17.93 -8.57
N TRP A 79 -0.83 16.73 -8.20
CA TRP A 79 -1.69 15.59 -7.83
C TRP A 79 -1.27 14.81 -6.59
N LEU A 80 -0.01 14.73 -6.16
CA LEU A 80 0.40 13.60 -5.30
C LEU A 80 1.18 13.95 -4.03
N GLU A 81 1.88 15.08 -3.96
CA GLU A 81 2.86 15.28 -2.89
C GLU A 81 2.21 15.48 -1.52
N CYS A 82 2.46 14.57 -0.58
CA CYS A 82 1.91 14.67 0.77
C CYS A 82 2.96 14.73 1.89
N CYS A 83 4.02 13.92 1.82
CA CYS A 83 4.99 13.75 2.93
C CYS A 83 6.39 13.29 2.44
N GLY A 84 6.78 13.57 1.20
CA GLY A 84 8.09 13.25 0.64
C GLY A 84 8.32 11.77 0.32
N HIS A 85 7.25 11.02 0.02
CA HIS A 85 7.37 9.58 -0.25
C HIS A 85 8.10 9.27 -1.56
N LEU A 86 8.58 8.04 -1.70
CA LEU A 86 9.22 7.54 -2.91
C LEU A 86 8.21 7.37 -4.06
N SER A 87 8.72 7.47 -5.29
CA SER A 87 7.96 7.20 -6.50
C SER A 87 8.79 6.41 -7.52
N SER A 88 8.10 5.77 -8.45
CA SER A 88 8.71 4.96 -9.50
C SER A 88 7.94 5.07 -10.81
N PHE A 89 8.66 5.13 -11.94
CA PHE A 89 8.11 4.85 -13.27
C PHE A 89 8.52 3.46 -13.73
N GLU A 90 7.57 2.73 -14.30
CA GLU A 90 7.84 1.51 -15.06
C GLU A 90 7.60 1.78 -16.54
N ILE A 91 8.66 1.66 -17.35
CA ILE A 91 8.65 1.95 -18.79
C ILE A 91 9.36 0.82 -19.53
N ASN A 92 8.62 0.08 -20.36
CA ASN A 92 9.18 -1.04 -21.15
C ASN A 92 10.02 -2.01 -20.28
N ASN A 93 9.47 -2.42 -19.13
CA ASN A 93 10.11 -3.28 -18.13
C ASN A 93 11.41 -2.70 -17.53
N THR A 94 11.63 -1.39 -17.63
CA THR A 94 12.69 -0.69 -16.90
C THR A 94 12.07 0.20 -15.84
N THR A 95 12.53 0.04 -14.61
CA THR A 95 12.10 0.82 -13.44
C THR A 95 12.99 2.06 -13.29
N TYR A 96 12.37 3.21 -13.02
CA TYR A 96 13.05 4.47 -12.75
C TYR A 96 12.57 5.05 -11.43
N ASP A 97 13.43 5.11 -10.43
CA ASP A 97 13.05 5.46 -9.05
C ASP A 97 13.48 6.87 -8.66
N SER A 98 12.71 7.50 -7.78
CA SER A 98 12.98 8.86 -7.29
C SER A 98 14.23 8.93 -6.42
N VAL A 99 14.53 7.82 -5.74
CA VAL A 99 15.77 7.59 -5.00
C VAL A 99 16.27 6.23 -5.46
N VAL A 100 17.49 6.20 -5.99
CA VAL A 100 18.17 4.95 -6.34
C VAL A 100 19.08 4.63 -5.18
N ASP A 101 18.85 3.48 -4.57
CA ASP A 101 19.75 2.98 -3.54
C ASP A 101 20.98 2.38 -4.25
N TYR A 102 22.14 3.02 -4.10
CA TYR A 102 23.40 2.51 -4.67
C TYR A 102 24.09 1.51 -3.75
N THR A 103 23.55 1.26 -2.55
CA THR A 103 24.07 0.32 -1.55
C THR A 103 23.33 -1.03 -1.58
N TRP A 104 22.04 -1.02 -1.96
CA TRP A 104 21.24 -2.19 -2.27
C TRP A 104 21.19 -2.40 -3.78
N LYS A 105 21.19 -3.65 -4.27
CA LYS A 105 21.22 -3.98 -5.70
C LYS A 105 19.89 -3.71 -6.42
N SER A 106 19.32 -2.51 -6.33
CA SER A 106 18.20 -2.17 -7.20
C SER A 106 18.73 -2.01 -8.64
N ASN A 107 18.10 -2.70 -9.59
CA ASN A 107 18.36 -2.49 -11.03
C ASN A 107 17.61 -1.28 -11.58
N SER A 108 17.01 -0.46 -10.70
CA SER A 108 16.30 0.73 -11.10
C SER A 108 17.27 1.83 -11.49
N LYS A 109 16.87 2.61 -12.50
CA LYS A 109 17.64 3.75 -12.96
C LYS A 109 17.16 5.00 -12.25
N ASP A 110 18.00 6.01 -12.17
CA ASP A 110 17.56 7.31 -11.70
C ASP A 110 16.63 7.97 -12.73
N MET A 111 15.80 8.90 -12.26
CA MET A 111 14.85 9.61 -13.10
C MET A 111 15.48 10.75 -13.95
N ASN A 112 16.81 10.94 -13.96
CA ASN A 112 17.50 11.98 -14.75
C ASN A 112 17.69 11.62 -16.24
N VAL A 113 16.86 10.69 -16.75
CA VAL A 113 16.79 10.33 -18.17
C VAL A 113 15.78 11.19 -18.92
N LYS A 114 16.07 11.57 -20.16
CA LYS A 114 15.15 12.38 -20.98
C LYS A 114 14.06 11.51 -21.58
N LEU A 115 12.82 12.03 -21.61
CA LEU A 115 11.64 11.32 -22.13
C LEU A 115 11.84 10.78 -23.55
N LYS A 116 12.44 11.57 -24.46
CA LYS A 116 12.69 11.13 -25.85
C LYS A 116 13.56 9.87 -25.97
N ASP A 117 14.33 9.55 -24.93
CA ASP A 117 15.29 8.45 -24.94
C ASP A 117 14.66 7.18 -24.35
N VAL A 118 13.52 7.28 -23.65
CA VAL A 118 12.85 6.17 -22.96
C VAL A 118 11.41 5.92 -23.41
N ILE A 119 10.75 6.89 -24.05
CA ILE A 119 9.38 6.76 -24.56
C ILE A 119 9.19 7.29 -25.99
N THR A 120 8.20 6.71 -26.66
CA THR A 120 7.75 7.02 -28.02
C THR A 120 6.22 7.11 -28.12
N LEU A 121 5.71 7.49 -29.28
CA LEU A 121 4.27 7.63 -29.49
C LEU A 121 3.55 6.28 -29.33
N LYS A 122 2.46 6.27 -28.55
CA LYS A 122 1.63 5.12 -28.13
C LYS A 122 2.17 4.33 -26.93
N ASP A 123 3.35 4.65 -26.41
CA ASP A 123 3.84 3.97 -25.22
C ASP A 123 2.94 4.23 -24.01
N LYS A 124 2.92 3.26 -23.11
CA LYS A 124 2.27 3.29 -21.81
C LYS A 124 3.36 3.19 -20.75
N MET A 125 3.28 4.04 -19.75
CA MET A 125 4.11 3.99 -18.53
C MET A 125 3.17 3.75 -17.36
N ASN A 126 3.62 2.95 -16.39
CA ASN A 126 3.01 2.92 -15.07
C ASN A 126 3.83 3.84 -14.16
N TYR A 127 3.16 4.48 -13.20
CA TYR A 127 3.82 5.33 -12.22
C TYR A 127 3.18 5.07 -10.85
N GLN A 128 4.01 4.97 -9.82
CA GLN A 128 3.59 4.75 -8.45
C GLN A 128 4.16 5.86 -7.56
N TYR A 129 3.35 6.35 -6.63
CA TYR A 129 3.76 7.29 -5.60
C TYR A 129 3.29 6.77 -4.24
N ASP A 130 4.21 6.79 -3.27
CA ASP A 130 4.07 6.26 -1.92
C ASP A 130 3.76 4.76 -1.84
N PHE A 131 4.78 3.92 -1.69
CA PHE A 131 4.62 2.47 -1.64
C PHE A 131 3.86 1.93 -0.40
N GLY A 132 3.61 2.76 0.62
CA GLY A 132 2.78 2.39 1.77
C GLY A 132 1.29 2.66 1.58
N SER A 133 0.94 3.72 0.84
CA SER A 133 -0.44 4.02 0.43
C SER A 133 -0.48 4.42 -1.05
N THR A 134 -0.19 3.43 -1.90
CA THR A 134 0.15 3.61 -3.32
C THR A 134 -0.95 4.31 -4.10
N THR A 135 -0.54 5.36 -4.81
CA THR A 135 -1.33 5.98 -5.88
C THR A 135 -0.76 5.58 -7.23
N ASP A 136 -1.42 4.63 -7.90
CA ASP A 136 -1.03 4.15 -9.23
C ASP A 136 -1.61 5.01 -10.35
N LEU A 137 -0.74 5.52 -11.22
CA LEU A 137 -1.09 6.25 -12.43
C LEU A 137 -0.68 5.47 -13.68
N THR A 138 -1.60 5.37 -14.64
CA THR A 138 -1.31 5.02 -16.03
C THR A 138 -1.07 6.29 -16.83
N ILE A 139 0.10 6.38 -17.47
CA ILE A 139 0.46 7.48 -18.38
C ILE A 139 0.58 6.95 -19.81
N LYS A 140 -0.09 7.59 -20.76
CA LYS A 140 -0.06 7.20 -22.18
C LYS A 140 0.39 8.34 -23.08
N VAL A 141 1.29 8.05 -24.02
CA VAL A 141 1.70 9.00 -25.06
C VAL A 141 0.64 8.99 -26.18
N VAL A 142 -0.30 9.93 -26.11
CA VAL A 142 -1.51 9.95 -26.98
C VAL A 142 -1.38 10.83 -28.22
N GLY A 143 -0.29 11.60 -28.31
CA GLY A 143 0.01 12.48 -29.42
C GLY A 143 1.35 13.19 -29.29
N GLU A 144 1.66 14.01 -30.28
CA GLU A 144 2.84 14.85 -30.32
C GLU A 144 2.46 16.20 -30.94
N LEU A 145 3.14 17.27 -30.53
CA LEU A 145 2.96 18.59 -31.08
C LEU A 145 4.31 19.29 -31.30
N SER A 146 4.30 20.26 -32.20
CA SER A 146 5.40 21.19 -32.41
C SER A 146 5.06 22.49 -31.71
N SER A 147 6.01 23.05 -30.98
CA SER A 147 5.91 24.39 -30.40
C SER A 147 7.21 25.15 -30.68
N SER A 148 7.09 26.33 -31.26
CA SER A 148 8.22 27.23 -31.51
C SER A 148 8.54 28.14 -30.32
N ARG A 149 7.74 28.07 -29.25
CA ARG A 149 7.93 28.87 -28.03
C ARG A 149 8.98 28.25 -27.11
N ILE A 150 9.86 29.09 -26.57
CA ILE A 150 10.72 28.82 -25.40
C ILE A 150 9.84 28.92 -24.12
N GLY A 151 8.64 28.33 -24.15
CA GLY A 151 7.68 28.40 -23.05
C GLY A 151 7.98 27.36 -21.96
N LYS A 152 7.03 27.22 -21.02
CA LYS A 152 7.06 26.21 -19.95
C LYS A 152 7.37 24.81 -20.51
N LYS A 153 8.21 24.08 -19.78
CA LYS A 153 8.63 22.72 -20.16
C LYS A 153 7.46 21.74 -20.12
N ILE A 154 6.54 21.94 -19.18
CA ILE A 154 5.29 21.21 -19.00
C ILE A 154 4.12 22.22 -18.98
N GLU A 155 3.05 21.92 -19.71
CA GLU A 155 1.83 22.73 -19.75
C GLU A 155 0.58 21.84 -19.65
N ILE A 156 -0.36 22.21 -18.77
CA ILE A 156 -1.65 21.52 -18.65
C ILE A 156 -2.53 21.89 -19.84
N LEU A 157 -2.94 20.89 -20.62
CA LEU A 157 -3.83 21.07 -21.78
C LEU A 157 -5.29 21.03 -21.38
N ALA A 158 -5.64 20.03 -20.58
CA ALA A 158 -6.98 19.81 -20.06
C ALA A 158 -6.95 18.97 -18.78
N ARG A 159 -7.92 19.19 -17.91
CA ARG A 159 -8.12 18.40 -16.68
C ARG A 159 -9.62 18.21 -16.48
N ASN A 160 -10.01 17.12 -15.82
CA ASN A 160 -11.39 16.97 -15.37
C ASN A 160 -11.80 18.11 -14.43
N ASN A 161 -13.10 18.41 -14.40
CA ASN A 161 -13.63 19.26 -13.35
C ASN A 161 -13.50 18.53 -12.01
N ALA A 162 -13.20 19.28 -10.95
CA ALA A 162 -13.24 18.80 -9.57
C ALA A 162 -14.54 18.01 -9.31
N PRO A 163 -14.46 16.74 -8.87
CA PRO A 163 -15.65 16.00 -8.46
C PRO A 163 -16.39 16.76 -7.35
N GLN A 164 -17.72 16.64 -7.35
CA GLN A 164 -18.51 17.09 -6.20
C GLN A 164 -18.37 16.03 -5.12
N VAL A 165 -17.77 16.40 -4.00
CA VAL A 165 -17.67 15.50 -2.84
C VAL A 165 -18.87 15.75 -1.92
N GLU A 166 -19.52 14.67 -1.52
CA GLU A 166 -20.66 14.70 -0.61
C GLU A 166 -20.18 14.59 0.83
N CYS A 167 -20.84 15.33 1.72
CA CYS A 167 -20.61 15.28 3.16
C CYS A 167 -20.97 13.89 3.69
N SER A 168 -20.02 13.23 4.33
CA SER A 168 -20.15 11.89 4.92
C SER A 168 -21.30 11.77 5.92
N LYS A 169 -21.79 12.88 6.47
CA LYS A 169 -22.87 12.90 7.48
C LYS A 169 -24.27 13.18 6.94
N CYS A 170 -24.39 13.90 5.83
CA CYS A 170 -25.70 14.39 5.37
C CYS A 170 -25.86 14.53 3.85
N ASN A 171 -24.86 14.11 3.08
CA ASN A 171 -24.81 14.13 1.62
C ASN A 171 -24.94 15.51 0.95
N ASN A 172 -24.97 16.60 1.74
CA ASN A 172 -24.80 17.95 1.18
C ASN A 172 -23.37 18.14 0.66
N LYS A 173 -23.13 19.11 -0.22
CA LYS A 173 -21.79 19.43 -0.71
C LYS A 173 -20.80 19.64 0.44
N ALA A 174 -19.70 18.88 0.44
CA ALA A 174 -18.63 19.04 1.39
C ALA A 174 -17.76 20.26 1.05
N LEU A 175 -17.29 20.94 2.10
CA LEU A 175 -16.37 22.09 2.04
C LEU A 175 -15.18 21.91 2.98
N TYR A 176 -15.19 20.87 3.80
CA TYR A 176 -14.18 20.62 4.82
C TYR A 176 -13.77 19.16 4.80
N TYR A 177 -12.53 18.87 5.18
CA TYR A 177 -12.02 17.53 5.37
C TYR A 177 -11.46 17.37 6.76
N ASP A 178 -12.03 16.40 7.46
CA ASP A 178 -11.56 15.97 8.76
C ASP A 178 -10.45 14.95 8.56
N ILE A 179 -9.20 15.39 8.69
CA ILE A 179 -8.00 14.54 8.51
C ILE A 179 -7.98 13.42 9.54
N GLU A 180 -8.50 13.68 10.74
CA GLU A 180 -8.48 12.70 11.82
C GLU A 180 -9.44 11.53 11.54
N ASN A 181 -10.63 11.85 11.02
CA ASN A 181 -11.71 10.90 10.80
C ASN A 181 -11.83 10.43 9.35
N TYR A 182 -11.04 10.98 8.44
CA TYR A 182 -11.13 10.76 6.99
C TYR A 182 -12.55 11.04 6.45
N GLU A 183 -13.22 12.07 6.99
CA GLU A 183 -14.60 12.42 6.67
C GLU A 183 -14.68 13.75 5.91
N TYR A 184 -15.53 13.78 4.88
CA TYR A 184 -15.91 15.01 4.20
C TYR A 184 -17.08 15.66 4.94
N LEU A 185 -16.99 16.96 5.21
CA LEU A 185 -17.99 17.69 5.98
C LEU A 185 -18.51 18.89 5.19
N CYS A 186 -19.83 19.09 5.21
CA CYS A 186 -20.42 20.35 4.80
C CYS A 186 -20.28 21.38 5.92
N GLU A 187 -20.44 22.66 5.60
CA GLU A 187 -20.37 23.78 6.55
C GLU A 187 -21.22 23.56 7.82
N LYS A 188 -22.46 23.09 7.67
CA LYS A 188 -23.33 22.79 8.81
C LYS A 188 -22.76 21.67 9.71
N CYS A 189 -22.19 20.64 9.10
CA CYS A 189 -21.62 19.50 9.83
C CYS A 189 -20.29 19.87 10.49
N TYR A 190 -19.49 20.73 9.88
CA TYR A 190 -18.28 21.33 10.47
C TYR A 190 -18.62 22.14 11.72
N HIS A 191 -19.60 23.05 11.64
CA HIS A 191 -19.99 23.87 12.80
C HIS A 191 -20.68 23.10 13.94
N ASN A 192 -21.13 21.87 13.68
CA ASN A 192 -21.66 20.98 14.73
C ASN A 192 -20.55 20.25 15.51
N ILE A 193 -19.29 20.37 15.09
CA ILE A 193 -18.13 19.82 15.80
C ILE A 193 -17.67 20.86 16.83
N ASP A 194 -17.33 20.39 18.04
CA ASP A 194 -16.85 21.26 19.12
C ASP A 194 -15.54 21.94 18.70
N GLU A 195 -15.32 23.19 19.13
CA GLU A 195 -14.22 24.02 18.63
C GLU A 195 -12.83 23.42 18.89
N GLU A 196 -12.66 22.71 20.00
CA GLU A 196 -11.45 21.97 20.37
C GLU A 196 -11.16 20.77 19.44
N ASP A 197 -12.19 20.22 18.78
CA ASP A 197 -12.08 19.07 17.86
C ASP A 197 -11.84 19.52 16.40
N ARG A 198 -11.76 20.83 16.12
CA ARG A 198 -11.61 21.37 14.74
C ARG A 198 -10.15 21.55 14.29
N GLU A 199 -9.17 21.33 15.16
CA GLU A 199 -7.75 21.56 14.86
C GLU A 199 -7.22 20.76 13.65
N LEU A 200 -7.84 19.62 13.33
CA LEU A 200 -7.46 18.74 12.22
C LEU A 200 -8.48 18.74 11.07
N ILE A 201 -9.34 19.75 11.02
CA ILE A 201 -10.34 19.90 9.97
C ILE A 201 -9.97 21.07 9.08
N ASN A 202 -9.58 20.75 7.85
CA ASN A 202 -9.20 21.76 6.89
C ASN A 202 -10.41 22.21 6.08
N GLU A 203 -10.52 23.51 5.85
CA GLU A 203 -11.37 24.04 4.79
C GLU A 203 -10.73 23.72 3.45
N MET A 204 -11.57 23.30 2.50
CA MET A 204 -11.12 22.64 1.29
C MET A 204 -11.66 23.37 0.09
N GLU A 205 -10.81 24.22 -0.50
CA GLU A 205 -11.18 25.04 -1.66
C GLU A 205 -11.14 24.25 -2.98
N TYR A 206 -10.39 23.14 -3.04
CA TYR A 206 -10.14 22.40 -4.26
C TYR A 206 -9.96 20.89 -4.02
N TRP A 207 -10.70 20.08 -4.79
CA TRP A 207 -10.69 18.61 -4.74
C TRP A 207 -10.59 18.09 -6.17
N ASN A 208 -9.39 17.74 -6.62
CA ASN A 208 -9.24 17.28 -8.00
C ASN A 208 -8.04 16.35 -8.18
N SER A 209 -7.66 15.62 -7.14
CA SER A 209 -6.54 14.70 -7.13
C SER A 209 -7.01 13.28 -6.80
N PRO A 210 -6.37 12.25 -7.39
CA PRO A 210 -6.62 10.86 -7.00
C PRO A 210 -6.13 10.49 -5.60
N ARG A 211 -5.36 11.38 -4.96
CA ARG A 211 -4.81 11.20 -3.63
C ARG A 211 -5.57 11.99 -2.56
N ASP A 212 -6.61 12.72 -2.96
CA ASP A 212 -7.45 13.49 -2.02
C ASP A 212 -7.97 12.58 -0.89
N GLY A 213 -7.57 12.91 0.35
CA GLY A 213 -7.91 12.16 1.56
C GLY A 213 -6.96 11.01 1.92
N VAL A 214 -5.97 10.67 1.09
CA VAL A 214 -4.95 9.64 1.38
C VAL A 214 -3.72 10.27 2.03
N CYS A 215 -3.23 9.70 3.13
CA CYS A 215 -2.10 10.25 3.90
C CYS A 215 -2.31 11.74 4.31
N GLY A 216 -3.56 12.16 4.52
CA GLY A 216 -3.89 13.55 4.85
C GLY A 216 -3.68 14.56 3.71
N TYR A 217 -3.45 14.08 2.46
CA TYR A 217 -3.28 14.93 1.29
C TYR A 217 -4.56 15.67 0.92
N TYR A 218 -4.38 16.93 0.53
CA TYR A 218 -5.37 17.73 -0.17
C TYR A 218 -4.67 18.64 -1.17
N GLY A 219 -5.16 18.66 -2.42
CA GLY A 219 -4.55 19.47 -3.47
C GLY A 219 -4.92 20.96 -3.37
N GLU A 220 -3.97 21.85 -3.65
CA GLU A 220 -4.26 23.27 -3.83
C GLU A 220 -4.40 23.62 -5.31
N LYS A 221 -5.33 24.51 -5.64
CA LYS A 221 -5.52 24.95 -7.02
C LYS A 221 -4.35 25.79 -7.54
N SER A 222 -3.72 26.56 -6.66
CA SER A 222 -2.51 27.36 -6.89
C SER A 222 -1.36 26.51 -7.43
N ASN A 223 -1.27 25.23 -7.05
CA ASN A 223 -0.22 24.33 -7.55
C ASN A 223 -0.29 24.09 -9.06
N GLU A 224 -1.43 24.38 -9.71
CA GLU A 224 -1.53 24.34 -11.17
C GLU A 224 -0.90 25.56 -11.86
N ASP A 225 -0.80 26.71 -11.18
CA ASP A 225 -0.41 27.98 -11.79
C ASP A 225 0.96 27.94 -12.50
N PRO A 226 1.99 27.25 -11.96
CA PRO A 226 3.26 27.03 -12.65
C PRO A 226 3.12 26.27 -13.98
N TYR A 227 2.03 25.53 -14.18
CA TYR A 227 1.81 24.65 -15.35
C TYR A 227 0.65 25.07 -16.25
N VAL A 228 -0.18 26.03 -15.86
CA VAL A 228 -1.25 26.57 -16.72
C VAL A 228 -0.67 27.38 -17.89
N PRO A 229 -1.20 27.24 -19.13
CA PRO A 229 -0.76 28.03 -20.27
C PRO A 229 -0.94 29.54 -20.07
N THR A 230 0.11 30.32 -20.36
CA THR A 230 0.11 31.78 -20.22
C THR A 230 -0.55 32.43 -21.44
N ILE A 231 -1.86 32.29 -21.57
CA ILE A 231 -2.62 32.89 -22.67
C ILE A 231 -2.69 34.39 -22.42
N ASN A 232 -1.93 35.16 -23.20
CA ASN A 232 -2.04 36.62 -23.22
C ASN A 232 -3.51 36.99 -23.48
N LYS A 233 -4.24 37.40 -22.44
CA LYS A 233 -5.54 38.05 -22.57
C LYS A 233 -5.29 39.42 -23.19
N VAL A 234 -5.24 39.49 -24.52
CA VAL A 234 -5.25 40.77 -25.23
C VAL A 234 -6.63 40.97 -25.85
N LYS A 235 -7.26 42.06 -25.38
CA LYS A 235 -8.49 42.73 -25.85
C LYS A 235 -9.83 42.13 -25.41
N ASN A 236 -10.22 42.50 -24.20
CA ASN A 236 -11.48 43.22 -24.01
C ASN A 236 -11.23 44.39 -23.05
N VAL A 237 -10.76 45.50 -23.62
CA VAL A 237 -11.03 46.82 -23.04
C VAL A 237 -12.50 47.07 -23.35
N ASP A 238 -13.38 46.83 -22.37
CA ASP A 238 -14.56 47.64 -22.18
C ASP A 238 -15.13 47.44 -20.78
N LYS A 239 -14.94 48.50 -19.97
CA LYS A 239 -15.77 48.97 -18.86
C LYS A 239 -16.27 47.91 -17.87
N ILE A 240 -15.72 47.95 -16.65
CA ILE A 240 -16.51 48.32 -15.46
C ILE A 240 -15.60 49.04 -14.44
N ASN A 241 -16.12 50.18 -14.04
CA ASN A 241 -15.67 51.20 -13.11
C ASN A 241 -15.14 50.73 -11.74
N ASN A 242 -14.14 51.48 -11.26
CA ASN A 242 -13.98 52.04 -9.91
C ASN A 242 -14.61 51.30 -8.71
N SER A 243 -13.75 50.76 -7.85
CA SER A 243 -13.68 51.18 -6.45
C SER A 243 -12.35 50.78 -5.81
N ASN A 244 -11.66 51.78 -5.27
CA ASN A 244 -10.33 51.75 -4.68
C ASN A 244 -10.15 50.76 -3.51
N LYS A 245 -9.01 50.05 -3.50
CA LYS A 245 -8.08 50.07 -2.35
C LYS A 245 -6.66 49.82 -2.86
N VAL A 246 -5.85 50.86 -2.78
CA VAL A 246 -4.43 50.89 -3.13
C VAL A 246 -3.67 50.03 -2.12
N ILE A 247 -2.89 49.06 -2.60
CA ILE A 247 -1.76 48.50 -1.84
C ILE A 247 -0.53 49.34 -2.25
N ASP A 248 0.18 49.83 -1.26
CA ASP A 248 1.30 50.76 -1.38
C ASP A 248 2.51 50.07 -2.02
N ILE A 249 2.94 50.57 -3.18
CA ILE A 249 4.12 50.10 -3.92
C ILE A 249 5.41 50.22 -3.07
N ASN A 250 5.42 51.07 -2.03
CA ASN A 250 6.58 51.23 -1.17
C ASN A 250 6.76 50.08 -0.16
N GLU A 251 5.72 49.28 0.15
CA GLU A 251 5.89 48.05 0.95
C GLU A 251 6.53 46.92 0.14
N ILE A 252 6.20 46.81 -1.16
CA ILE A 252 6.81 45.84 -2.08
C ILE A 252 8.30 46.13 -2.29
N LEU A 253 8.67 47.42 -2.35
CA LEU A 253 10.07 47.83 -2.45
C LEU A 253 10.86 47.58 -1.16
N LYS A 254 10.19 47.46 -0.01
CA LYS A 254 10.83 47.14 1.27
C LYS A 254 11.19 45.66 1.37
N MET A 255 10.37 44.78 0.80
CA MET A 255 10.62 43.33 0.74
C MET A 255 11.71 42.93 -0.26
N LYS A 256 12.05 43.82 -1.21
CA LYS A 256 13.08 43.56 -2.22
C LYS A 256 14.51 43.68 -1.69
N ASN A 257 14.72 44.36 -0.56
CA ASN A 257 16.04 44.56 0.03
C ASN A 257 16.44 43.49 1.06
N GLU A 258 15.61 42.47 1.30
CA GLU A 258 15.94 41.32 2.16
C GLU A 258 16.29 40.06 1.35
N LEU A 259 16.40 40.17 0.02
CA LEU A 259 16.74 39.08 -0.91
C LEU A 259 18.07 39.32 -1.66
N GLU A 260 18.96 40.18 -1.12
CA GLU A 260 20.27 40.44 -1.70
C GLU A 260 21.31 39.30 -1.49
N ASP A 261 20.92 38.15 -0.95
CA ASP A 261 21.83 37.00 -0.74
C ASP A 261 21.65 35.86 -1.77
N VAL A 262 20.79 36.04 -2.78
CA VAL A 262 20.57 35.03 -3.85
C VAL A 262 21.31 35.40 -5.15
N ASP A 263 21.53 36.69 -5.40
CA ASP A 263 22.21 37.16 -6.62
C ASP A 263 23.74 36.99 -6.57
N SER A 264 24.34 36.72 -5.40
CA SER A 264 25.76 36.34 -5.28
C SER A 264 26.04 34.88 -5.64
N LEU A 265 25.01 34.04 -5.82
CA LEU A 265 25.17 32.64 -6.23
C LEU A 265 25.15 32.43 -7.75
N ILE A 266 24.85 33.48 -8.53
CA ILE A 266 24.74 33.40 -10.00
C ILE A 266 26.05 33.77 -10.72
N GLU A 267 27.05 34.32 -10.02
CA GLU A 267 28.35 34.66 -10.62
C GLU A 267 29.48 33.63 -10.40
N LEU A 268 29.18 32.40 -9.93
CA LEU A 268 30.19 31.34 -9.77
C LEU A 268 30.15 30.23 -10.84
N GLU A 269 29.21 30.27 -11.80
CA GLU A 269 29.12 29.23 -12.85
C GLU A 269 30.08 29.42 -14.05
N GLU A 270 30.98 30.40 -14.03
CA GLU A 270 31.95 30.56 -15.14
C GLU A 270 33.39 30.15 -14.84
N ASN A 271 33.77 29.69 -13.64
CA ASN A 271 35.14 29.17 -13.43
C ASN A 271 35.25 28.04 -12.40
N ASN A 272 35.45 26.83 -12.93
CA ASN A 272 36.29 25.74 -12.45
C ASN A 272 35.91 24.89 -11.21
N ASP A 273 36.14 23.59 -11.47
CA ASP A 273 36.65 22.50 -10.64
C ASP A 273 35.70 21.56 -9.87
N PHE A 274 36.09 20.30 -9.99
CA PHE A 274 35.37 19.04 -9.83
C PHE A 274 35.37 18.56 -8.36
N GLU A 275 34.96 19.38 -7.39
CA GLU A 275 35.02 18.99 -5.96
C GLU A 275 33.70 19.12 -5.14
N ASP A 276 32.60 19.64 -5.67
CA ASP A 276 31.37 19.90 -4.88
C ASP A 276 30.22 18.87 -5.06
N TYR A 277 30.52 17.61 -5.36
CA TYR A 277 29.48 16.56 -5.40
C TYR A 277 29.08 16.06 -3.99
N ASP A 278 30.02 16.13 -3.03
CA ASP A 278 29.79 15.66 -1.64
C ASP A 278 28.81 16.57 -0.87
N PHE A 279 28.69 17.86 -1.21
CA PHE A 279 27.82 18.79 -0.48
C PHE A 279 26.31 18.59 -0.77
N PHE A 280 25.95 17.94 -1.87
CA PHE A 280 24.56 17.70 -2.27
C PHE A 280 23.98 16.38 -1.75
N GLU A 281 24.81 15.36 -1.47
CA GLU A 281 24.37 14.13 -0.79
C GLU A 281 24.08 14.39 0.69
N ASP A 282 24.95 15.15 1.38
CA ASP A 282 24.78 15.51 2.79
C ASP A 282 23.44 16.22 3.07
N GLU A 283 22.95 17.07 2.14
CA GLU A 283 21.71 17.84 2.33
C GLU A 283 20.43 17.03 2.05
N ILE A 284 20.51 15.95 1.25
CA ILE A 284 19.41 15.00 0.99
C ILE A 284 19.31 13.98 2.12
N ASP A 285 20.46 13.46 2.56
CA ASP A 285 20.55 12.55 3.70
C ASP A 285 20.06 13.24 4.98
N GLU A 286 20.41 14.51 5.21
CA GLU A 286 19.88 15.29 6.35
C GLU A 286 18.34 15.43 6.29
N LYS A 287 17.74 15.51 5.10
CA LYS A 287 16.26 15.56 4.95
C LYS A 287 15.61 14.20 5.19
N ILE A 288 16.18 13.10 4.70
CA ILE A 288 15.70 11.74 4.93
C ILE A 288 15.81 11.41 6.42
N ASP A 289 16.94 11.72 7.05
CA ASP A 289 17.16 11.55 8.49
C ASP A 289 16.14 12.34 9.29
N LYS A 290 15.86 13.59 8.91
CA LYS A 290 14.86 14.43 9.60
C LYS A 290 13.43 13.90 9.44
N LEU A 291 13.08 13.31 8.30
CA LEU A 291 11.80 12.64 8.04
C LEU A 291 11.68 11.35 8.86
N PHE A 292 12.70 10.50 8.82
CA PHE A 292 12.79 9.29 9.62
C PHE A 292 12.71 9.61 11.12
N GLU A 293 13.48 10.59 11.59
CA GLU A 293 13.40 11.09 12.96
C GLU A 293 12.00 11.57 13.32
N THR A 294 11.30 12.24 12.40
CA THR A 294 9.93 12.74 12.66
C THR A 294 8.94 11.58 12.78
N CYS A 295 9.03 10.57 11.91
CA CYS A 295 8.21 9.36 11.98
C CYS A 295 8.49 8.57 13.25
N VAL A 296 9.76 8.33 13.59
CA VAL A 296 10.18 7.69 14.82
C VAL A 296 9.69 8.48 16.03
N LYS A 297 9.88 9.81 16.06
CA LYS A 297 9.38 10.69 17.15
C LYS A 297 7.87 10.59 17.29
N LYS A 298 7.09 10.55 16.20
CA LYS A 298 5.62 10.38 16.25
C LYS A 298 5.24 9.01 16.82
N SER A 299 5.85 7.93 16.35
CA SER A 299 5.60 6.56 16.85
C SER A 299 5.97 6.41 18.32
N VAL A 300 7.15 6.89 18.70
CA VAL A 300 7.63 6.92 20.09
C VAL A 300 6.70 7.75 20.98
N ASN A 301 6.22 8.91 20.50
CA ASN A 301 5.27 9.72 21.26
C ASN A 301 3.90 9.04 21.41
N SER A 302 3.43 8.31 20.41
CA SER A 302 2.21 7.50 20.49
C SER A 302 2.34 6.41 21.55
N ILE A 303 3.45 5.66 21.53
CA ILE A 303 3.76 4.64 22.53
C ILE A 303 3.88 5.27 23.92
N LYS A 304 4.56 6.42 24.08
CA LYS A 304 4.65 7.14 25.36
C LYS A 304 3.28 7.53 25.92
N LYS A 305 2.33 7.93 25.08
CA LYS A 305 0.96 8.28 25.51
C LYS A 305 0.19 7.08 26.07
N MET A 306 0.51 5.86 25.65
CA MET A 306 -0.05 4.63 26.22
C MET A 306 0.34 4.45 27.69
N TRP A 307 1.49 4.99 28.11
CA TRP A 307 2.11 4.82 29.42
C TRP A 307 1.97 6.06 30.32
N THR A 308 0.77 6.65 30.36
CA THR A 308 0.47 7.85 31.16
C THR A 308 0.00 7.51 32.58
N PRO A 309 0.29 8.37 33.58
CA PRO A 309 -0.17 8.17 34.95
C PRO A 309 -1.68 7.95 35.06
N MET A 310 -2.08 7.03 35.93
CA MET A 310 -3.48 6.70 36.15
C MET A 310 -3.78 6.22 37.58
N LYS A 311 -5.04 6.28 37.97
CA LYS A 311 -5.55 5.61 39.17
C LYS A 311 -5.63 4.10 38.96
N LYS A 312 -5.49 3.36 40.05
CA LYS A 312 -5.73 1.91 40.13
C LYS A 312 -7.23 1.61 40.07
N ASP A 313 -7.78 1.61 38.86
CA ASP A 313 -9.20 1.37 38.57
C ASP A 313 -9.34 0.51 37.31
N SER A 314 -9.91 -0.68 37.49
CA SER A 314 -10.11 -1.70 36.45
C SER A 314 -11.50 -1.64 35.80
N SER A 315 -12.34 -0.64 36.08
CA SER A 315 -13.62 -0.52 35.41
C SER A 315 -13.44 -0.12 33.94
N LEU A 316 -14.25 -0.68 33.05
CA LEU A 316 -14.25 -0.30 31.64
C LEU A 316 -14.61 1.18 31.47
N GLU A 317 -15.58 1.69 32.24
CA GLU A 317 -15.99 3.08 32.15
C GLU A 317 -14.84 4.06 32.44
N TYR A 318 -14.10 3.83 33.52
CA TYR A 318 -12.95 4.66 33.86
C TYR A 318 -11.90 4.61 32.74
N ASN A 319 -11.56 3.41 32.27
CA ASN A 319 -10.51 3.23 31.28
C ASN A 319 -10.89 3.84 29.92
N LEU A 320 -12.14 3.72 29.48
CA LEU A 320 -12.63 4.41 28.27
C LEU A 320 -12.65 5.94 28.45
N SER A 321 -12.94 6.46 29.64
CA SER A 321 -13.00 7.92 29.88
C SER A 321 -11.65 8.63 29.65
N ARG A 322 -10.54 7.90 29.86
CA ARG A 322 -9.17 8.38 29.67
C ARG A 322 -8.78 8.49 28.20
N LEU A 323 -9.44 7.74 27.33
CA LEU A 323 -9.11 7.71 25.92
C LEU A 323 -9.53 8.98 25.19
N THR A 324 -8.81 9.33 24.14
CA THR A 324 -9.22 10.36 23.18
C THR A 324 -10.47 9.90 22.40
N LYS A 325 -11.22 10.85 21.82
CA LYS A 325 -12.37 10.51 20.95
C LYS A 325 -11.94 9.61 19.79
N LYS A 326 -10.77 9.86 19.19
CA LYS A 326 -10.17 9.01 18.16
C LYS A 326 -9.93 7.57 18.62
N GLU A 327 -9.31 7.38 19.77
CA GLU A 327 -9.10 6.03 20.32
C GLU A 327 -10.45 5.32 20.59
N LEU A 328 -11.48 6.05 21.04
CA LEU A 328 -12.82 5.48 21.22
C LEU A 328 -13.48 5.13 19.88
N LEU A 329 -13.32 5.95 18.84
CA LEU A 329 -13.82 5.65 17.49
C LEU A 329 -13.13 4.41 16.93
N ASN A 330 -11.81 4.31 17.12
CA ASN A 330 -11.03 3.12 16.73
C ASN A 330 -11.55 1.86 17.44
N ILE A 331 -11.81 1.92 18.75
CA ILE A 331 -12.42 0.80 19.49
C ILE A 331 -13.81 0.47 18.95
N ALA A 332 -14.64 1.49 18.70
CA ALA A 332 -15.99 1.28 18.21
C ALA A 332 -16.00 0.62 16.82
N ASP A 333 -15.14 1.06 15.90
CA ASP A 333 -15.01 0.48 14.57
C ASP A 333 -14.50 -0.96 14.63
N ASN A 334 -13.46 -1.20 15.44
CA ASN A 334 -12.90 -2.54 15.67
C ASN A 334 -13.85 -3.53 16.35
N LEU A 335 -14.87 -3.03 17.05
CA LEU A 335 -15.99 -3.80 17.62
C LEU A 335 -17.25 -3.78 16.72
N ASN A 336 -17.15 -3.25 15.52
CA ASN A 336 -18.23 -3.14 14.53
C ASN A 336 -19.48 -2.41 15.09
N ILE A 337 -19.25 -1.37 15.90
CA ILE A 337 -20.27 -0.48 16.45
C ILE A 337 -20.53 0.63 15.44
N LYS A 338 -21.58 0.46 14.64
CA LYS A 338 -21.93 1.37 13.55
C LYS A 338 -22.62 2.65 14.04
N LYS A 339 -22.56 3.70 13.21
CA LYS A 339 -23.26 4.99 13.38
C LYS A 339 -22.81 5.78 14.62
N VAL A 340 -21.49 5.88 14.82
CA VAL A 340 -20.92 6.54 16.00
C VAL A 340 -19.99 7.73 15.71
N SER A 341 -19.60 7.96 14.45
CA SER A 341 -18.64 9.02 14.10
C SER A 341 -19.12 10.44 14.44
N SER A 342 -20.44 10.66 14.45
CA SER A 342 -21.04 11.93 14.84
C SER A 342 -21.21 12.12 16.36
N LEU A 343 -20.95 11.11 17.18
CA LEU A 343 -21.14 11.19 18.63
C LEU A 343 -20.03 12.00 19.29
N LYS A 344 -20.40 12.83 20.27
CA LYS A 344 -19.42 13.49 21.15
C LYS A 344 -18.71 12.43 22.00
N LYS A 345 -17.48 12.71 22.46
CA LYS A 345 -16.66 11.77 23.26
C LYS A 345 -17.45 11.07 24.37
N LYS A 346 -18.26 11.82 25.12
CA LYS A 346 -19.10 11.28 26.21
C LYS A 346 -20.16 10.31 25.70
N ASP A 347 -20.90 10.67 24.65
CA ASP A 347 -21.96 9.83 24.09
C ASP A 347 -21.40 8.60 23.38
N LEU A 348 -20.24 8.75 22.71
CA LEU A 348 -19.49 7.65 22.12
C LEU A 348 -19.04 6.64 23.17
N LYS A 349 -18.42 7.12 24.26
CA LYS A 349 -18.03 6.29 25.42
C LYS A 349 -19.23 5.51 25.95
N ASN A 350 -20.35 6.19 26.19
CA ASN A 350 -21.57 5.55 26.70
C ASN A 350 -22.11 4.53 25.70
N ARG A 351 -22.07 4.83 24.39
CA ARG A 351 -22.50 3.89 23.35
C ARG A 351 -21.65 2.63 23.30
N ILE A 352 -20.34 2.75 23.49
CA ILE A 352 -19.42 1.61 23.61
C ILE A 352 -19.78 0.81 24.86
N LEU A 353 -19.93 1.46 26.02
CA LEU A 353 -20.32 0.80 27.27
C LEU A 353 -21.62 0.00 27.14
N ASP A 354 -22.66 0.59 26.54
CA ASP A 354 -23.98 -0.04 26.36
C ASP A 354 -23.91 -1.31 25.50
N LEU A 355 -23.01 -1.35 24.53
CA LEU A 355 -22.87 -2.45 23.57
C LEU A 355 -21.71 -3.39 23.87
N TYR A 356 -20.85 -3.06 24.85
CA TYR A 356 -19.57 -3.71 25.04
C TYR A 356 -19.73 -5.21 25.25
N ASN A 357 -20.64 -5.62 26.15
CA ASN A 357 -20.86 -7.03 26.45
C ASN A 357 -21.25 -7.86 25.22
N GLU A 358 -22.14 -7.34 24.37
CA GLU A 358 -22.56 -8.01 23.14
C GLU A 358 -21.39 -8.08 22.14
N LYS A 359 -20.76 -6.94 21.84
CA LYS A 359 -19.74 -6.85 20.79
C LYS A 359 -18.44 -7.55 21.17
N MET A 360 -18.00 -7.40 22.40
CA MET A 360 -16.83 -8.09 22.91
C MET A 360 -17.06 -9.60 22.97
N SER A 361 -18.27 -10.06 23.29
CA SER A 361 -18.61 -11.48 23.22
C SER A 361 -18.51 -12.03 21.80
N LEU A 362 -19.01 -11.31 20.80
CA LEU A 362 -18.89 -11.69 19.40
C LEU A 362 -17.43 -11.69 18.93
N TYR A 363 -16.64 -10.69 19.33
CA TYR A 363 -15.22 -10.64 19.00
C TYR A 363 -14.45 -11.83 19.59
N ILE A 364 -14.69 -12.17 20.86
CA ILE A 364 -14.07 -13.33 21.51
C ILE A 364 -14.41 -14.65 20.78
N GLU A 365 -15.58 -14.75 20.14
CA GLU A 365 -15.95 -15.93 19.32
C GLU A 365 -15.11 -16.09 18.05
N THR A 366 -14.39 -15.06 17.62
CA THR A 366 -13.47 -15.09 16.47
C THR A 366 -12.03 -15.43 16.85
N MET A 367 -11.74 -15.57 18.15
CA MET A 367 -10.40 -15.90 18.62
C MET A 367 -10.06 -17.36 18.35
N ASP A 368 -8.78 -17.63 18.18
CA ASP A 368 -8.20 -18.96 18.25
C ASP A 368 -7.59 -19.21 19.64
N VAL A 369 -7.01 -20.39 19.82
CA VAL A 369 -6.48 -20.82 21.12
C VAL A 369 -5.38 -19.89 21.60
N THR A 370 -4.45 -19.50 20.71
CA THR A 370 -3.32 -18.64 21.04
C THR A 370 -3.78 -17.29 21.60
N ARG A 371 -4.60 -16.55 20.84
CA ARG A 371 -5.09 -15.22 21.26
C ARG A 371 -5.95 -15.30 22.52
N PHE A 372 -6.81 -16.31 22.64
CA PHE A 372 -7.67 -16.46 23.81
C PHE A 372 -6.87 -16.80 25.07
N GLN A 373 -5.86 -17.67 24.97
CA GLN A 373 -5.04 -18.06 26.11
C GLN A 373 -4.23 -16.88 26.66
N LEU A 374 -3.62 -16.08 25.78
CA LEU A 374 -2.89 -14.87 26.16
C LEU A 374 -3.77 -13.91 26.99
N ILE A 375 -5.01 -13.72 26.53
CA ILE A 375 -5.99 -12.89 27.23
C ILE A 375 -6.45 -13.49 28.56
N VAL A 376 -6.63 -14.81 28.63
CA VAL A 376 -6.94 -15.50 29.90
C VAL A 376 -5.82 -15.30 30.92
N ASP A 377 -4.57 -15.45 30.51
CA ASP A 377 -3.39 -15.32 31.38
C ASP A 377 -3.28 -13.91 31.97
N TRP A 378 -3.60 -12.89 31.17
CA TRP A 378 -3.67 -11.52 31.64
C TRP A 378 -4.90 -11.30 32.55
N ALA A 379 -6.08 -11.76 32.14
CA ALA A 379 -7.33 -11.58 32.87
C ALA A 379 -7.30 -12.17 34.31
N GLN A 380 -6.53 -13.23 34.55
CA GLN A 380 -6.32 -13.79 35.90
C GLN A 380 -5.67 -12.79 36.87
N LYS A 381 -4.81 -11.90 36.37
CA LYS A 381 -4.10 -10.89 37.17
C LYS A 381 -4.88 -9.59 37.29
N LYS A 382 -5.77 -9.30 36.33
CA LYS A 382 -6.51 -8.04 36.12
C LYS A 382 -5.65 -6.80 35.86
N ILE A 383 -4.59 -6.63 36.64
CA ILE A 383 -3.55 -5.63 36.48
C ILE A 383 -2.24 -6.39 36.34
N VAL A 384 -1.58 -6.25 35.20
CA VAL A 384 -0.32 -6.92 34.88
C VAL A 384 0.80 -5.90 34.96
N ASP A 385 1.69 -6.06 35.92
CA ASP A 385 2.88 -5.20 36.05
C ASP A 385 3.89 -5.55 34.95
N ILE A 386 4.32 -4.53 34.20
CA ILE A 386 5.39 -4.63 33.21
C ILE A 386 6.70 -4.25 33.90
N GLN A 387 7.28 -5.21 34.60
CA GLN A 387 8.58 -5.01 35.26
C GLN A 387 9.73 -5.01 34.25
N LYS A 388 9.56 -5.65 33.09
CA LYS A 388 10.50 -5.64 31.96
C LYS A 388 9.72 -5.51 30.66
N LEU A 389 10.10 -4.53 29.83
CA LEU A 389 9.48 -4.28 28.53
C LEU A 389 9.59 -5.46 27.54
N TYR A 390 10.58 -6.35 27.72
CA TYR A 390 10.82 -7.51 26.83
C TYR A 390 9.97 -8.75 27.19
N ASP A 391 9.26 -8.74 28.32
CA ASP A 391 8.44 -9.89 28.74
C ASP A 391 7.10 -9.95 27.99
N PHE A 392 6.77 -8.92 27.20
CA PHE A 392 5.52 -8.81 26.45
C PHE A 392 5.79 -8.32 25.03
N ASN A 393 5.10 -8.90 24.04
CA ASN A 393 5.10 -8.36 22.69
C ASN A 393 4.25 -7.07 22.66
N LEU A 394 4.85 -5.94 22.31
CA LEU A 394 4.16 -4.66 22.23
C LEU A 394 3.03 -4.68 21.20
N GLU A 395 3.17 -5.47 20.13
CA GLU A 395 2.14 -5.61 19.11
C GLU A 395 0.86 -6.23 19.66
N ASP A 396 0.96 -7.23 20.54
CA ASP A 396 -0.20 -7.81 21.23
C ASP A 396 -0.94 -6.75 22.03
N ILE A 397 -0.20 -5.94 22.80
CA ILE A 397 -0.78 -4.88 23.63
C ILE A 397 -1.52 -3.87 22.76
N ILE A 398 -0.90 -3.43 21.67
CA ILE A 398 -1.50 -2.48 20.72
C ILE A 398 -2.75 -3.09 20.09
N PHE A 399 -2.67 -4.34 19.64
CA PHE A 399 -3.78 -5.06 19.02
C PHE A 399 -4.98 -5.17 19.96
N PHE A 400 -4.81 -5.69 21.17
CA PHE A 400 -5.93 -5.85 22.11
C PHE A 400 -6.44 -4.51 22.66
N ARG A 401 -5.57 -3.49 22.79
CA ARG A 401 -5.98 -2.13 23.16
C ARG A 401 -6.86 -1.50 22.08
N SER A 402 -6.57 -1.75 20.81
CA SER A 402 -7.37 -1.24 19.69
C SER A 402 -8.83 -1.76 19.71
N LYS A 403 -9.07 -2.88 20.39
CA LYS A 403 -10.40 -3.52 20.56
C LYS A 403 -11.07 -3.14 21.89
N GLY A 404 -10.39 -2.36 22.75
CA GLY A 404 -10.85 -2.03 24.09
C GLY A 404 -10.83 -3.21 25.07
N LEU A 405 -10.13 -4.30 24.71
CA LEU A 405 -10.06 -5.51 25.53
C LEU A 405 -9.06 -5.34 26.68
N VAL A 406 -7.99 -4.58 26.44
CA VAL A 406 -6.99 -4.17 27.45
C VAL A 406 -6.72 -2.68 27.38
N PHE A 407 -6.15 -2.14 28.45
CA PHE A 407 -5.74 -0.74 28.59
C PHE A 407 -4.35 -0.66 29.22
N THR A 408 -3.71 0.51 29.14
CA THR A 408 -2.33 0.71 29.58
C THR A 408 -2.17 2.03 30.33
N GLY A 409 -1.11 2.13 31.12
CA GLY A 409 -0.62 3.36 31.75
C GLY A 409 0.27 3.07 32.95
N LYS A 410 0.45 4.07 33.82
CA LYS A 410 1.33 3.99 35.00
C LYS A 410 0.58 4.07 36.31
N ILE A 411 0.80 3.10 37.21
CA ILE A 411 0.32 3.10 38.60
C ILE A 411 1.55 3.04 39.50
N ASP A 412 1.70 3.99 40.42
CA ASP A 412 2.85 4.06 41.35
C ASP A 412 4.20 3.93 40.62
N ASP A 413 4.36 4.69 39.51
CA ASP A 413 5.50 4.67 38.59
C ASP A 413 5.81 3.33 37.89
N THR A 414 4.92 2.34 38.02
CA THR A 414 5.00 1.05 37.34
C THR A 414 4.11 1.04 36.10
N ASP A 415 4.66 0.64 34.95
CA ASP A 415 3.89 0.41 33.72
C ASP A 415 2.99 -0.82 33.90
N VAL A 416 1.70 -0.67 33.57
CA VAL A 416 0.70 -1.73 33.78
C VAL A 416 -0.19 -1.93 32.57
N ILE A 417 -0.58 -3.18 32.34
CA ILE A 417 -1.71 -3.57 31.48
C ILE A 417 -2.93 -3.80 32.37
N ILE A 418 -4.07 -3.22 32.04
CA ILE A 418 -5.34 -3.38 32.75
C ILE A 418 -6.33 -4.11 31.85
N ILE A 419 -6.92 -5.18 32.39
CA ILE A 419 -8.03 -5.89 31.78
C ILE A 419 -9.29 -5.46 32.53
N PRO A 420 -10.28 -4.86 31.84
CA PRO A 420 -11.49 -4.39 32.50
C PRO A 420 -12.24 -5.51 33.21
N ASP A 421 -12.86 -5.21 34.35
CA ASP A 421 -13.67 -6.17 35.11
C ASP A 421 -14.81 -6.79 34.27
N GLU A 422 -15.37 -6.01 33.34
CA GLU A 422 -16.35 -6.44 32.36
C GLU A 422 -15.77 -7.49 31.40
N THR A 423 -14.55 -7.25 30.87
CA THR A 423 -13.84 -8.19 30.01
C THR A 423 -13.55 -9.51 30.73
N VAL A 424 -13.03 -9.42 31.97
CA VAL A 424 -12.77 -10.60 32.81
C VAL A 424 -14.05 -11.42 32.98
N SER A 425 -15.17 -10.75 33.26
CA SER A 425 -16.46 -11.41 33.42
C SER A 425 -16.92 -12.12 32.13
N ILE A 426 -16.76 -11.50 30.96
CA ILE A 426 -17.09 -12.12 29.66
C ILE A 426 -16.22 -13.36 29.42
N ILE A 427 -14.91 -13.27 29.63
CA ILE A 427 -13.96 -14.39 29.43
C ILE A 427 -14.31 -15.56 30.34
N LEU A 428 -14.52 -15.30 31.63
CA LEU A 428 -14.85 -16.33 32.61
C LEU A 428 -16.18 -17.02 32.29
N ASN A 429 -17.20 -16.25 31.87
CA ASN A 429 -18.50 -16.79 31.47
C ASN A 429 -18.44 -17.61 30.17
N LYS A 430 -17.54 -17.25 29.25
CA LYS A 430 -17.35 -17.98 27.98
C LYS A 430 -16.46 -19.21 28.09
N ASN A 431 -15.75 -19.43 29.19
CA ASN A 431 -14.79 -20.54 29.35
C ASN A 431 -15.47 -21.92 29.54
N THR A 432 -16.47 -22.23 28.71
CA THR A 432 -17.20 -23.50 28.68
C THR A 432 -16.49 -24.53 27.82
N LYS A 433 -16.91 -25.79 27.92
CA LYS A 433 -16.36 -26.87 27.09
C LYS A 433 -16.66 -26.63 25.60
N GLU A 434 -17.88 -26.21 25.29
CA GLU A 434 -18.35 -25.95 23.93
C GLU A 434 -17.54 -24.82 23.28
N PHE A 435 -17.22 -23.78 24.04
CA PHE A 435 -16.40 -22.67 23.54
C PHE A 435 -14.96 -23.11 23.29
N LYS A 436 -14.37 -23.95 24.15
CA LYS A 436 -13.04 -24.53 23.89
C LYS A 436 -13.00 -25.37 22.62
N GLU A 437 -14.06 -26.14 22.34
CA GLU A 437 -14.19 -26.88 21.08
C GLU A 437 -14.29 -25.93 19.87
N GLN A 438 -14.97 -24.79 20.01
CA GLN A 438 -14.99 -23.75 18.97
C GLN A 438 -13.61 -23.10 18.76
N LEU A 439 -12.88 -22.77 19.82
CA LEU A 439 -11.52 -22.21 19.73
C LEU A 439 -10.58 -23.15 18.97
N LEU A 440 -10.67 -24.46 19.23
CA LEU A 440 -9.86 -25.47 18.52
C LEU A 440 -10.21 -25.50 17.02
N LYS A 441 -11.49 -25.38 16.65
CA LYS A 441 -11.90 -25.27 15.24
C LYS A 441 -11.40 -23.97 14.61
N ASN A 442 -11.53 -22.84 15.31
CA ASN A 442 -11.03 -21.55 14.84
C ASN A 442 -9.52 -21.61 14.57
N GLN A 443 -8.74 -22.17 15.50
CA GLN A 443 -7.29 -22.36 15.35
C GLN A 443 -6.96 -23.20 14.12
N GLU A 444 -7.67 -24.31 13.94
CA GLU A 444 -7.44 -25.21 12.81
C GLU A 444 -7.80 -24.56 11.47
N ILE A 445 -8.92 -23.84 11.39
CA ILE A 445 -9.34 -23.11 10.19
C ILE A 445 -8.32 -22.02 9.84
N ILE A 446 -7.91 -21.21 10.82
CA ILE A 446 -6.94 -20.13 10.63
C ILE A 446 -5.61 -20.68 10.13
N ARG A 447 -5.09 -21.73 10.77
CA ARG A 447 -3.81 -22.33 10.37
C ARG A 447 -3.88 -23.02 9.02
N LEU A 448 -4.99 -23.68 8.68
CA LEU A 448 -5.20 -24.21 7.34
C LEU A 448 -5.23 -23.09 6.29
N PHE A 449 -5.91 -21.97 6.57
CA PHE A 449 -5.98 -20.84 5.65
C PHE A 449 -4.61 -20.20 5.44
N TRP A 450 -3.89 -19.95 6.53
CA TRP A 450 -2.53 -19.42 6.52
C TRP A 450 -1.58 -20.33 5.75
N GLY A 451 -1.54 -21.63 6.05
CA GLY A 451 -0.67 -22.56 5.33
C GLY A 451 -1.02 -22.68 3.85
N MET A 452 -2.29 -22.55 3.48
CA MET A 452 -2.68 -22.45 2.08
C MET A 452 -2.20 -21.13 1.44
N CYS A 453 -2.24 -20.00 2.15
CA CYS A 453 -1.63 -18.77 1.66
C CYS A 453 -0.12 -18.95 1.46
N HIS A 454 0.59 -19.56 2.40
CA HIS A 454 2.02 -19.85 2.28
C HIS A 454 2.35 -20.66 1.01
N TYR A 455 1.66 -21.76 0.76
CA TYR A 455 1.98 -22.64 -0.37
C TYR A 455 1.39 -22.20 -1.72
N TYR A 456 0.29 -21.44 -1.72
CA TYR A 456 -0.38 -21.03 -2.95
C TYR A 456 -0.17 -19.56 -3.29
N GLY A 457 0.36 -18.75 -2.37
CA GLY A 457 0.55 -17.31 -2.52
C GLY A 457 -0.77 -16.57 -2.39
N VAL A 458 -1.70 -16.86 -3.29
CA VAL A 458 -3.06 -16.32 -3.31
C VAL A 458 -4.07 -17.46 -3.30
N ILE A 459 -5.09 -17.37 -2.44
CA ILE A 459 -6.20 -18.31 -2.39
C ILE A 459 -7.53 -17.58 -2.17
N SER A 460 -8.56 -17.92 -2.96
CA SER A 460 -9.90 -17.41 -2.73
C SER A 460 -10.58 -18.11 -1.55
N LEU A 461 -11.43 -17.39 -0.82
CA LEU A 461 -12.21 -17.95 0.28
C LEU A 461 -13.07 -19.13 -0.21
N ASN A 462 -13.60 -19.06 -1.43
CA ASN A 462 -14.36 -20.14 -2.04
C ASN A 462 -13.49 -21.39 -2.30
N ASP A 463 -12.27 -21.21 -2.81
CA ASP A 463 -11.33 -22.31 -2.99
C ASP A 463 -10.88 -22.89 -1.65
N PHE A 464 -10.62 -22.04 -0.64
CA PHE A 464 -10.35 -22.49 0.71
C PHE A 464 -11.52 -23.33 1.27
N THR A 465 -12.76 -22.83 1.21
CA THR A 465 -13.94 -23.56 1.69
C THR A 465 -14.14 -24.89 0.95
N ARG A 466 -13.75 -24.95 -0.32
CA ARG A 466 -13.76 -26.19 -1.10
C ARG A 466 -12.66 -27.13 -0.61
N LEU A 467 -11.40 -26.70 -0.62
CA LEU A 467 -10.22 -27.51 -0.32
C LEU A 467 -10.20 -27.99 1.14
N SER A 468 -10.66 -27.17 2.09
CA SER A 468 -10.68 -27.47 3.52
C SER A 468 -11.46 -28.73 3.87
N LYS A 469 -12.49 -29.09 3.08
CA LYS A 469 -13.31 -30.32 3.24
C LYS A 469 -12.51 -31.62 3.20
N ARG A 470 -11.27 -31.57 2.73
CA ARG A 470 -10.34 -32.69 2.77
C ARG A 470 -9.70 -32.90 4.15
N TYR A 471 -9.52 -31.81 4.89
CA TYR A 471 -8.71 -31.74 6.10
C TYR A 471 -9.53 -31.71 7.39
N ILE A 472 -10.80 -31.32 7.29
CA ILE A 472 -11.73 -31.20 8.43
C ILE A 472 -12.95 -32.10 8.25
N ASP A 473 -13.51 -32.59 9.35
CA ASP A 473 -14.68 -33.47 9.40
C ASP A 473 -15.97 -32.75 9.84
N TYR A 474 -15.91 -31.43 10.03
CA TYR A 474 -17.04 -30.58 10.38
C TYR A 474 -17.37 -29.59 9.25
N ASP A 475 -18.60 -29.08 9.27
CA ASP A 475 -19.08 -28.12 8.28
C ASP A 475 -18.73 -26.68 8.69
N ILE A 476 -18.06 -25.96 7.79
CA ILE A 476 -17.70 -24.56 7.95
C ILE A 476 -18.57 -23.61 7.10
N THR A 477 -19.53 -24.15 6.35
CA THR A 477 -20.35 -23.37 5.40
C THR A 477 -21.18 -22.27 6.08
N ASN A 478 -21.59 -22.49 7.33
CA ASN A 478 -22.38 -21.53 8.12
C ASN A 478 -21.54 -20.71 9.11
N MET A 479 -20.21 -20.86 9.10
CA MET A 479 -19.33 -20.07 9.96
C MET A 479 -19.06 -18.70 9.32
N ASP A 480 -18.89 -17.68 10.14
CA ASP A 480 -18.41 -16.36 9.69
C ASP A 480 -16.90 -16.40 9.44
N LEU A 481 -16.51 -17.09 8.37
CA LEU A 481 -15.11 -17.24 7.98
C LEU A 481 -14.46 -15.89 7.64
N VAL A 482 -15.24 -14.95 7.10
CA VAL A 482 -14.73 -13.63 6.72
C VAL A 482 -14.20 -12.89 7.94
N THR A 483 -15.01 -12.79 9.01
CA THR A 483 -14.57 -12.13 10.24
C THR A 483 -13.46 -12.92 10.92
N LEU A 484 -13.58 -14.25 11.02
CA LEU A 484 -12.57 -15.11 11.65
C LEU A 484 -11.19 -14.95 11.02
N ILE A 485 -11.11 -15.01 9.69
CA ILE A 485 -9.85 -14.91 8.94
C ILE A 485 -9.33 -13.48 8.96
N LYS A 486 -10.20 -12.47 8.84
CA LYS A 486 -9.80 -11.05 8.90
C LYS A 486 -9.18 -10.69 10.25
N GLU A 487 -9.77 -11.12 11.36
CA GLU A 487 -9.20 -10.86 12.69
C GLU A 487 -7.89 -11.61 12.90
N ALA A 488 -7.72 -12.79 12.28
CA ALA A 488 -6.45 -13.51 12.29
C ALA A 488 -5.37 -12.80 11.45
N SER A 489 -5.70 -12.32 10.24
CA SER A 489 -4.75 -11.59 9.37
C SER A 489 -4.25 -10.32 10.03
N LEU A 490 -5.13 -9.57 10.71
CA LEU A 490 -4.75 -8.35 11.42
C LEU A 490 -3.86 -8.61 12.64
N TYR A 491 -3.99 -9.78 13.26
CA TYR A 491 -3.18 -10.16 14.41
C TYR A 491 -1.82 -10.70 14.00
N TYR A 492 -1.81 -11.75 13.18
CA TYR A 492 -0.58 -12.46 12.81
C TYR A 492 0.25 -11.70 11.77
N LYS A 493 -0.38 -10.93 10.86
CA LYS A 493 0.28 -10.17 9.77
C LYS A 493 1.13 -11.00 8.79
N GLU A 494 0.98 -12.32 8.82
CA GLU A 494 1.69 -13.28 7.95
C GLU A 494 0.97 -13.51 6.61
N PHE A 495 -0.28 -13.04 6.53
CA PHE A 495 -1.07 -12.99 5.32
C PHE A 495 -2.07 -11.84 5.43
N ASN A 496 -2.41 -11.26 4.29
CA ASN A 496 -3.47 -10.28 4.12
C ASN A 496 -4.78 -10.96 3.73
N PHE A 497 -5.91 -10.37 4.13
CA PHE A 497 -7.22 -10.84 3.72
C PHE A 497 -8.18 -9.68 3.46
N ASN A 498 -8.66 -9.58 2.22
CA ASN A 498 -9.54 -8.47 1.78
C ASN A 498 -11.04 -8.80 1.89
N GLY A 499 -11.39 -9.97 2.43
CA GLY A 499 -12.77 -10.48 2.50
C GLY A 499 -13.07 -11.58 1.48
N GLU A 500 -12.30 -11.66 0.40
CA GLU A 500 -12.47 -12.65 -0.66
C GLU A 500 -11.20 -13.45 -0.95
N LEU A 501 -10.03 -12.82 -0.91
CA LEU A 501 -8.74 -13.42 -1.20
C LEU A 501 -7.84 -13.35 0.03
N GLY A 502 -7.21 -14.48 0.35
CA GLY A 502 -6.04 -14.56 1.21
C GLY A 502 -4.78 -14.43 0.37
N ILE A 503 -3.86 -13.58 0.82
CA ILE A 503 -2.63 -13.23 0.11
C ILE A 503 -1.49 -13.36 1.11
N ASN A 504 -0.50 -14.21 0.83
CA ASN A 504 0.69 -14.29 1.67
C ASN A 504 1.42 -12.92 1.69
N ILE A 505 2.00 -12.54 2.83
CA ILE A 505 2.59 -11.19 3.01
C ILE A 505 3.77 -10.91 2.08
N ILE A 506 4.49 -11.95 1.61
CA ILE A 506 5.64 -11.83 0.68
C ILE A 506 5.23 -11.94 -0.80
N VAL A 507 3.94 -11.83 -1.12
CA VAL A 507 3.46 -11.74 -2.51
C VAL A 507 3.59 -10.30 -3.00
N ASP A 508 4.33 -10.10 -4.10
CA ASP A 508 4.56 -8.76 -4.67
C ASP A 508 3.39 -8.30 -5.53
N ASP A 509 2.95 -9.14 -6.48
CA ASP A 509 1.80 -8.89 -7.34
C ASP A 509 0.77 -10.03 -7.23
N TRP A 510 -0.14 -9.87 -6.27
CA TRP A 510 -1.20 -10.85 -6.02
C TRP A 510 -2.18 -10.97 -7.20
N GLU A 511 -2.37 -9.91 -7.99
CA GLU A 511 -3.27 -9.93 -9.13
C GLU A 511 -2.65 -10.75 -10.26
N TYR A 512 -1.36 -10.57 -10.55
CA TYR A 512 -0.61 -11.39 -11.49
C TYR A 512 -0.68 -12.87 -11.13
N ILE A 513 -0.32 -13.23 -9.89
CA ILE A 513 -0.35 -14.64 -9.43
C ILE A 513 -1.75 -15.22 -9.59
N TYR A 514 -2.78 -14.50 -9.14
CA TYR A 514 -4.15 -14.97 -9.21
C TYR A 514 -4.60 -15.17 -10.68
N GLN A 515 -4.28 -14.23 -11.56
CA GLN A 515 -4.59 -14.34 -12.99
C GLN A 515 -3.86 -15.53 -13.63
N GLU A 516 -2.58 -15.75 -13.30
CA GLU A 516 -1.82 -16.90 -13.77
C GLU A 516 -2.41 -18.23 -13.28
N GLN A 517 -2.84 -18.31 -12.03
CA GLN A 517 -3.56 -19.48 -11.51
C GLN A 517 -4.88 -19.71 -12.26
N CYS A 518 -5.63 -18.65 -12.55
CA CYS A 518 -6.89 -18.74 -13.31
C CYS A 518 -6.69 -19.22 -14.75
N LYS A 519 -5.59 -18.84 -15.42
CA LYS A 519 -5.25 -19.32 -16.78
C LYS A 519 -5.03 -20.84 -16.84
N ARG A 520 -4.67 -21.47 -15.72
CA ARG A 520 -4.37 -22.92 -15.61
C ARG A 520 -5.60 -23.70 -15.13
N GLU A 521 -6.69 -23.69 -15.91
CA GLU A 521 -7.96 -24.37 -15.55
C GLU A 521 -7.82 -25.91 -15.43
N ASP A 522 -6.87 -26.49 -16.16
CA ASP A 522 -6.56 -27.92 -16.18
C ASP A 522 -5.67 -28.38 -15.00
N LEU A 523 -5.02 -27.44 -14.32
CA LEU A 523 -4.20 -27.70 -13.14
C LEU A 523 -5.02 -27.44 -11.86
N ASN A 524 -5.20 -28.48 -11.05
CA ASN A 524 -5.73 -28.31 -9.68
C ASN A 524 -4.64 -27.75 -8.76
N PHE A 525 -5.01 -27.26 -7.58
CA PHE A 525 -4.03 -26.93 -6.54
C PHE A 525 -3.24 -28.16 -6.10
N TYR A 526 -1.95 -27.98 -5.82
CA TYR A 526 -1.12 -29.05 -5.26
C TYR A 526 -1.77 -29.56 -3.98
N THR A 527 -1.71 -30.87 -3.77
CA THR A 527 -2.37 -31.50 -2.64
C THR A 527 -1.37 -31.73 -1.50
N PHE A 528 -1.33 -30.80 -0.56
CA PHE A 528 -0.58 -30.94 0.69
C PHE A 528 -1.28 -31.88 1.68
N THR A 529 -0.51 -32.48 2.59
CA THR A 529 -1.06 -33.11 3.79
C THR A 529 -1.57 -32.04 4.76
N LYS A 530 -2.36 -32.46 5.76
CA LYS A 530 -2.84 -31.51 6.76
C LYS A 530 -1.68 -30.98 7.59
N GLU A 531 -0.76 -31.87 7.91
CA GLU A 531 0.44 -31.64 8.69
C GLU A 531 1.33 -30.59 8.00
N ASP A 532 1.57 -30.73 6.68
CA ASP A 532 2.34 -29.72 5.90
C ASP A 532 1.73 -28.32 6.05
N LEU A 533 0.41 -28.19 5.91
CA LEU A 533 -0.28 -26.89 6.01
C LEU A 533 -0.22 -26.30 7.41
N LEU A 534 -0.28 -27.14 8.44
CA LEU A 534 -0.23 -26.66 9.83
C LEU A 534 1.20 -26.29 10.24
N GLU A 535 2.22 -27.01 9.77
CA GLU A 535 3.63 -26.79 10.11
C GLU A 535 4.11 -25.38 9.74
N VAL A 536 3.74 -24.92 8.53
CA VAL A 536 4.12 -23.57 8.03
C VAL A 536 3.31 -22.43 8.62
N ALA A 537 2.21 -22.73 9.31
CA ALA A 537 1.29 -21.72 9.86
C ALA A 537 1.67 -21.36 11.31
N ILE A 538 2.89 -20.83 11.45
CA ILE A 538 3.49 -20.30 12.68
C ILE A 538 4.31 -19.05 12.35
N GLU A 539 4.42 -18.14 13.31
CA GLU A 539 5.23 -16.92 13.14
C GLU A 539 6.71 -17.28 13.02
N ASN A 540 7.44 -16.56 12.16
CA ASN A 540 8.86 -16.80 11.89
C ASN A 540 9.15 -18.26 11.50
N TYR A 541 8.33 -18.84 10.61
CA TYR A 541 8.58 -20.17 10.09
C TYR A 541 9.87 -20.19 9.25
N ASP A 542 10.83 -21.00 9.67
CA ASP A 542 12.06 -21.23 8.90
C ASP A 542 11.81 -22.25 7.79
N GLU A 543 12.07 -21.86 6.54
CA GLU A 543 11.95 -22.75 5.39
C GLU A 543 12.89 -23.93 5.53
N ASN A 544 12.33 -25.14 5.45
CA ASN A 544 13.06 -26.35 5.82
C ASN A 544 12.93 -27.47 4.77
N SER A 545 12.49 -27.13 3.56
CA SER A 545 12.37 -28.08 2.46
C SER A 545 13.70 -28.76 2.12
N ALA A 546 13.60 -29.94 1.53
CA ALA A 546 14.77 -30.68 1.08
C ALA A 546 15.56 -29.94 -0.01
N ALA A 547 14.91 -29.07 -0.80
CA ALA A 547 15.56 -28.23 -1.80
C ALA A 547 16.37 -27.12 -1.11
N PHE A 548 15.75 -26.40 -0.17
CA PHE A 548 16.38 -25.35 0.62
C PHE A 548 17.63 -25.86 1.35
N LYS A 549 17.49 -26.94 2.12
CA LYS A 549 18.60 -27.58 2.86
C LYS A 549 19.79 -27.97 1.99
N LYS A 550 19.51 -28.50 0.78
CA LYS A 550 20.56 -28.93 -0.15
C LYS A 550 21.30 -27.73 -0.71
N PHE A 551 20.57 -26.70 -1.12
CA PHE A 551 21.17 -25.50 -1.69
C PHE A 551 21.91 -24.69 -0.64
N HIS A 552 21.33 -24.48 0.54
CA HIS A 552 22.02 -23.89 1.70
C HIS A 552 23.33 -24.62 2.00
N LYS A 553 23.29 -25.95 2.15
CA LYS A 553 24.51 -26.76 2.38
C LYS A 553 25.54 -26.62 1.25
N TYR A 554 25.10 -26.48 0.01
CA TYR A 554 25.99 -26.22 -1.10
C TYR A 554 26.66 -24.85 -0.95
N LEU A 555 25.92 -23.79 -0.62
CA LEU A 555 26.46 -22.45 -0.39
C LEU A 555 27.49 -22.45 0.75
N THR A 556 27.14 -23.00 1.92
CA THR A 556 28.02 -23.04 3.10
C THR A 556 29.33 -23.81 2.86
N ASN A 557 29.31 -24.86 2.04
CA ASN A 557 30.51 -25.69 1.82
C ASN A 557 31.45 -25.13 0.76
N ASN A 558 30.96 -24.32 -0.17
CA ASN A 558 31.73 -23.87 -1.33
C ASN A 558 32.09 -22.38 -1.27
N PHE A 559 31.38 -21.58 -0.46
CA PHE A 559 31.62 -20.16 -0.32
C PHE A 559 31.94 -19.79 1.13
N ASN A 560 32.92 -18.91 1.32
CA ASN A 560 33.29 -18.38 2.64
C ASN A 560 32.50 -17.09 2.93
N VAL A 561 31.19 -17.26 3.12
CA VAL A 561 30.20 -16.21 3.39
C VAL A 561 29.61 -16.46 4.78
N ASP A 562 29.21 -15.39 5.46
CA ASP A 562 28.61 -15.49 6.78
C ASP A 562 27.28 -16.28 6.73
N GLU A 563 26.93 -16.99 7.81
CA GLU A 563 25.72 -17.82 7.84
C GLU A 563 24.45 -16.96 7.73
N ASP A 564 24.42 -15.78 8.37
CA ASP A 564 23.29 -14.86 8.30
C ASP A 564 23.13 -14.28 6.87
N GLU A 565 24.24 -14.01 6.18
CA GLU A 565 24.24 -13.56 4.79
C GLU A 565 23.72 -14.64 3.83
N ILE A 566 24.07 -15.92 4.07
CA ILE A 566 23.55 -17.06 3.31
C ILE A 566 22.05 -17.21 3.54
N GLU A 567 21.58 -17.14 4.78
CA GLU A 567 20.16 -17.26 5.11
C GLU A 567 19.32 -16.13 4.47
N GLN A 568 19.78 -14.89 4.56
CA GLN A 568 19.11 -13.75 3.91
C GLN A 568 19.03 -13.94 2.40
N LEU A 569 20.14 -14.29 1.76
CA LEU A 569 20.16 -14.55 0.32
C LEU A 569 19.23 -15.70 -0.08
N MET A 570 19.23 -16.78 0.69
CA MET A 570 18.37 -17.94 0.44
C MET A 570 16.89 -17.54 0.48
N PHE A 571 16.50 -16.70 1.44
CA PHE A 571 15.17 -16.14 1.54
C PHE A 571 14.82 -15.27 0.32
N GLU A 572 15.69 -14.33 -0.06
CA GLU A 572 15.48 -13.45 -1.23
C GLU A 572 15.28 -14.24 -2.52
N ILE A 573 16.13 -15.25 -2.77
CA ILE A 573 16.02 -16.12 -3.94
C ILE A 573 14.71 -16.91 -3.92
N GLU A 574 14.33 -17.46 -2.77
CA GLU A 574 13.09 -18.20 -2.67
C GLU A 574 11.86 -17.33 -2.93
N VAL A 575 11.83 -16.11 -2.37
CA VAL A 575 10.79 -15.12 -2.60
C VAL A 575 10.67 -14.80 -4.10
N ALA A 576 11.79 -14.49 -4.75
CA ALA A 576 11.81 -14.19 -6.18
C ALA A 576 11.28 -15.38 -7.03
N ILE A 577 11.69 -16.60 -6.71
CA ILE A 577 11.20 -17.81 -7.38
C ILE A 577 9.69 -18.00 -7.15
N LYS A 578 9.20 -17.77 -5.93
CA LYS A 578 7.77 -17.90 -5.58
C LYS A 578 6.91 -16.86 -6.30
N ASN A 579 7.42 -15.64 -6.47
CA ASN A 579 6.82 -14.52 -7.22
C ASN A 579 6.94 -14.66 -8.76
N ASP A 580 7.54 -15.75 -9.26
CA ASP A 580 7.72 -16.00 -10.70
C ASP A 580 8.57 -14.91 -11.39
N GLU A 581 9.57 -14.40 -10.68
CA GLU A 581 10.54 -13.47 -11.24
C GLU A 581 11.43 -14.14 -12.31
N ASN A 582 12.04 -13.30 -13.15
CA ASN A 582 12.93 -13.79 -14.18
C ASN A 582 14.17 -14.45 -13.56
N PHE A 583 14.32 -15.76 -13.77
CA PHE A 583 15.46 -16.52 -13.26
C PHE A 583 16.84 -15.93 -13.65
N GLY A 584 16.94 -15.25 -14.80
CA GLY A 584 18.15 -14.55 -15.20
C GLY A 584 18.49 -13.35 -14.31
N GLU A 585 17.48 -12.63 -13.81
CA GLU A 585 17.65 -11.51 -12.88
C GLU A 585 18.04 -12.02 -11.48
N VAL A 586 17.38 -13.08 -11.02
CA VAL A 586 17.76 -13.81 -9.78
C VAL A 586 19.22 -14.27 -9.83
N PHE A 587 19.65 -14.83 -10.97
CA PHE A 587 21.04 -15.25 -11.15
C PHE A 587 22.00 -14.06 -11.24
N GLN A 588 21.62 -12.93 -11.83
CA GLN A 588 22.50 -11.74 -11.83
C GLN A 588 22.68 -11.12 -10.45
N ALA A 589 21.61 -11.05 -9.65
CA ALA A 589 21.70 -10.62 -8.25
C ALA A 589 22.65 -11.53 -7.45
N PHE A 590 22.61 -12.84 -7.73
CA PHE A 590 23.53 -13.83 -7.16
C PHE A 590 25.00 -13.55 -7.55
N LEU A 591 25.27 -13.26 -8.83
CA LEU A 591 26.65 -13.00 -9.31
C LEU A 591 27.35 -11.82 -8.63
N TYR A 592 26.59 -10.87 -8.10
CA TYR A 592 27.16 -9.73 -7.40
C TYR A 592 27.50 -10.05 -5.93
N VAL A 593 26.86 -11.06 -5.30
CA VAL A 593 27.19 -11.46 -3.92
C VAL A 593 28.47 -12.30 -3.90
N PHE A 594 28.62 -13.22 -4.85
CA PHE A 594 29.73 -14.17 -4.86
C PHE A 594 30.78 -13.79 -5.90
N ASN A 595 32.03 -13.73 -5.45
CA ASN A 595 33.16 -13.69 -6.35
C ASN A 595 33.50 -15.11 -6.80
N PHE A 596 33.40 -15.37 -8.11
CA PHE A 596 33.80 -16.64 -8.70
C PHE A 596 35.25 -16.57 -9.16
N ASN A 597 36.01 -17.64 -8.91
CA ASN A 597 37.42 -17.71 -9.30
C ASN A 597 37.57 -18.07 -10.79
N ASP A 598 36.62 -18.83 -11.34
CA ASP A 598 36.57 -19.20 -12.75
C ASP A 598 35.13 -19.48 -13.24
N MET A 599 35.02 -19.73 -14.56
CA MET A 599 33.74 -19.99 -15.22
C MET A 599 33.16 -21.36 -14.87
N ASP A 600 33.97 -22.33 -14.46
CA ASP A 600 33.48 -23.67 -14.10
C ASP A 600 32.73 -23.59 -12.76
N GLU A 601 33.27 -22.84 -11.79
CA GLU A 601 32.62 -22.53 -10.51
C GLU A 601 31.27 -21.81 -10.70
N ALA A 602 31.22 -20.82 -11.61
CA ALA A 602 29.98 -20.11 -11.93
C ALA A 602 28.92 -21.02 -12.60
N ASN A 603 29.35 -21.95 -13.46
CA ASN A 603 28.45 -22.92 -14.10
C ASN A 603 27.93 -23.97 -13.12
N ASP A 604 28.78 -24.45 -12.21
CA ASP A 604 28.37 -25.38 -11.15
C ASP A 604 27.33 -24.74 -10.24
N MET A 605 27.54 -23.48 -9.85
CA MET A 605 26.57 -22.72 -9.08
C MET A 605 25.25 -22.58 -9.85
N LEU A 606 25.29 -22.11 -11.10
CA LEU A 606 24.10 -21.99 -11.95
C LEU A 606 23.34 -23.31 -12.02
N SER A 607 24.04 -24.45 -12.07
CA SER A 607 23.40 -25.76 -12.02
C SER A 607 22.72 -26.04 -10.69
N GLU A 608 23.30 -25.68 -9.55
CA GLU A 608 22.70 -25.88 -8.22
C GLU A 608 21.51 -24.95 -7.98
N LEU A 609 21.61 -23.67 -8.37
CA LEU A 609 20.48 -22.73 -8.30
C LEU A 609 19.31 -23.19 -9.18
N ASN A 610 19.59 -23.69 -10.40
CA ASN A 610 18.55 -24.29 -11.24
C ASN A 610 17.89 -25.50 -10.58
N LYS A 611 18.66 -26.36 -9.89
CA LYS A 611 18.08 -27.48 -9.13
C LYS A 611 17.21 -26.99 -7.99
N PHE A 612 17.63 -25.95 -7.27
CA PHE A 612 16.84 -25.31 -6.23
C PHE A 612 15.52 -24.79 -6.82
N ALA A 613 15.57 -23.88 -7.79
CA ALA A 613 14.38 -23.28 -8.39
C ALA A 613 13.39 -24.29 -8.98
N ASN A 614 13.88 -25.33 -9.67
CA ASN A 614 13.00 -26.37 -10.21
C ASN A 614 12.36 -27.29 -9.15
N ASN A 615 12.82 -27.24 -7.90
CA ASN A 615 12.30 -27.98 -6.76
C ASN A 615 11.72 -27.07 -5.66
N THR A 616 11.70 -25.77 -5.88
CA THR A 616 10.97 -24.79 -5.06
C THR A 616 9.53 -24.71 -5.55
N ARG A 617 8.59 -24.58 -4.62
CA ARG A 617 7.17 -24.48 -4.95
C ARG A 617 6.85 -23.08 -5.44
N GLN A 618 6.04 -22.96 -6.49
CA GLN A 618 5.70 -21.68 -7.10
C GLN A 618 4.21 -21.42 -7.06
N TRP A 619 3.83 -20.17 -6.83
CA TRP A 619 2.44 -19.78 -6.64
C TRP A 619 1.65 -19.73 -7.95
N VAL A 620 2.27 -19.29 -9.05
CA VAL A 620 1.65 -19.25 -10.39
C VAL A 620 1.23 -20.62 -10.90
N ILE A 621 1.91 -21.69 -10.45
CA ILE A 621 1.57 -23.09 -10.73
C ILE A 621 0.90 -23.76 -9.54
N LYS A 622 0.15 -23.00 -8.73
CA LYS A 622 -0.76 -23.50 -7.68
C LYS A 622 -0.08 -24.40 -6.64
N GLY A 623 1.14 -24.02 -6.24
CA GLY A 623 1.91 -24.69 -5.19
C GLY A 623 2.69 -25.93 -5.65
N TYR A 624 2.72 -26.22 -6.95
CA TYR A 624 3.60 -27.24 -7.51
C TYR A 624 5.04 -26.71 -7.64
N THR A 625 6.01 -27.63 -7.74
CA THR A 625 7.33 -27.30 -8.29
C THR A 625 7.34 -27.45 -9.82
N PRO A 626 8.21 -26.75 -10.56
CA PRO A 626 8.37 -26.96 -11.99
C PRO A 626 8.64 -28.43 -12.36
N THR A 627 9.46 -29.12 -11.56
CA THR A 627 9.76 -30.56 -11.75
C THR A 627 8.50 -31.42 -11.63
N GLU A 628 7.63 -31.14 -10.65
CA GLU A 628 6.36 -31.86 -10.49
C GLU A 628 5.43 -31.65 -11.69
N VAL A 629 5.33 -30.41 -12.20
CA VAL A 629 4.53 -30.09 -13.39
C VAL A 629 5.05 -30.82 -14.64
N LEU A 630 6.38 -30.81 -14.87
CA LEU A 630 7.00 -31.54 -15.98
C LEU A 630 6.72 -33.05 -15.90
N ASN A 631 6.78 -33.63 -14.71
CA ASN A 631 6.47 -35.05 -14.49
C ASN A 631 5.00 -35.38 -14.77
N LEU A 632 4.07 -34.45 -14.49
CA LEU A 632 2.67 -34.60 -14.84
C LEU A 632 2.45 -34.59 -16.36
N GLN A 633 3.18 -33.76 -17.10
CA GLN A 633 3.09 -33.67 -18.57
C GLN A 633 3.72 -34.87 -19.28
N ASN A 634 4.85 -35.37 -18.79
CA ASN A 634 5.58 -36.49 -19.38
C ASN A 634 4.95 -37.86 -19.07
N SER A 635 4.14 -37.94 -18.00
CA SER A 635 3.42 -39.15 -17.64
C SER A 635 2.10 -39.22 -18.41
N SER A 636 2.08 -39.88 -19.57
CA SER A 636 0.85 -40.29 -20.27
C SER A 636 -0.05 -41.24 -19.45
N ASN A 637 0.38 -41.62 -18.26
CA ASN A 637 -0.46 -42.08 -17.17
C ASN A 637 -0.52 -40.96 -16.13
N LEU A 638 -1.62 -40.20 -16.10
CA LEU A 638 -2.11 -39.59 -14.86
C LEU A 638 -1.80 -40.55 -13.72
N ASN A 639 -1.14 -40.08 -12.64
CA ASN A 639 -1.19 -40.78 -11.36
C ASN A 639 -2.67 -41.14 -11.17
N LYS A 640 -3.02 -42.42 -11.39
CA LYS A 640 -4.41 -42.86 -11.42
C LYS A 640 -4.85 -42.74 -9.98
N VAL A 641 -5.38 -41.56 -9.62
CA VAL A 641 -6.02 -41.33 -8.33
C VAL A 641 -6.89 -42.54 -8.11
N GLY A 642 -6.59 -43.28 -7.04
CA GLY A 642 -7.28 -44.51 -6.75
C GLY A 642 -8.77 -44.19 -6.70
N ARG A 643 -9.60 -45.05 -7.29
CA ARG A 643 -11.06 -44.80 -7.36
C ARG A 643 -11.66 -44.45 -5.99
N ASN A 644 -11.03 -44.90 -4.90
CA ASN A 644 -11.47 -44.66 -3.53
C ASN A 644 -10.74 -43.51 -2.81
N ASP A 645 -9.71 -42.91 -3.39
CA ASP A 645 -8.91 -41.85 -2.78
C ASP A 645 -9.68 -40.52 -2.77
N PRO A 646 -9.37 -39.57 -1.87
CA PRO A 646 -9.92 -38.22 -1.91
C PRO A 646 -9.70 -37.57 -3.28
N CYS A 647 -10.75 -36.94 -3.82
CA CYS A 647 -10.73 -36.36 -5.16
C CYS A 647 -9.77 -35.16 -5.21
N PRO A 648 -8.88 -35.05 -6.22
CA PRO A 648 -7.90 -33.97 -6.35
C PRO A 648 -8.54 -32.58 -6.56
N CYS A 649 -9.81 -32.52 -6.97
CA CYS A 649 -10.54 -31.24 -7.07
C CYS A 649 -10.96 -30.67 -5.70
N GLY A 650 -10.51 -31.24 -4.58
CA GLY A 650 -10.81 -30.74 -3.24
C GLY A 650 -12.22 -30.99 -2.74
N SER A 651 -13.10 -31.69 -3.48
CA SER A 651 -14.52 -31.84 -3.09
C SER A 651 -14.79 -32.58 -1.76
N GLY A 652 -13.77 -33.14 -1.10
CA GLY A 652 -13.91 -34.05 0.05
C GLY A 652 -14.53 -35.43 -0.29
N LYS A 653 -14.95 -35.67 -1.54
CA LYS A 653 -15.51 -36.96 -1.99
C LYS A 653 -14.42 -37.89 -2.49
N LYS A 654 -14.69 -39.21 -2.48
CA LYS A 654 -13.87 -40.20 -3.20
C LYS A 654 -13.86 -39.88 -4.70
N TYR A 655 -12.73 -40.06 -5.39
CA TYR A 655 -12.58 -39.75 -6.81
C TYR A 655 -13.68 -40.37 -7.69
N LYS A 656 -14.05 -41.64 -7.43
CA LYS A 656 -15.14 -42.33 -8.14
C LYS A 656 -16.54 -41.73 -7.95
N LYS A 657 -16.73 -40.87 -6.95
CA LYS A 657 -18.01 -40.19 -6.65
C LYS A 657 -17.97 -38.71 -7.02
N CYS A 658 -16.90 -38.25 -7.66
CA CYS A 658 -16.70 -36.86 -8.05
C CYS A 658 -16.22 -36.78 -9.50
N CYS A 659 -14.95 -36.43 -9.74
CA CYS A 659 -14.45 -36.17 -11.09
C CYS A 659 -14.47 -37.38 -12.04
N LEU A 660 -14.47 -38.62 -11.52
CA LEU A 660 -14.53 -39.81 -12.39
C LEU A 660 -15.88 -39.96 -13.13
N ASN A 661 -16.98 -39.45 -12.57
CA ASN A 661 -18.33 -39.58 -13.14
C ASN A 661 -18.80 -38.31 -13.86
N LYS A 662 -17.92 -37.33 -14.09
CA LYS A 662 -18.23 -36.06 -14.77
C LYS A 662 -18.00 -36.10 -16.29
N ASN A 663 -17.76 -37.28 -16.87
CA ASN A 663 -17.64 -37.47 -18.32
C ASN A 663 -19.00 -37.60 -19.00
#